data_AF-A0A0N0DED5-F1
#
_entry.id   AF-A0A0N0DED5-F1
#
_cell.length_a   1.000
_cell.length_b   1.000
_cell.length_c   1.000
_cell.angle_alpha   90.00
_cell.angle_beta   90.00
_cell.angle_gamma   90.00
#
_symmetry.space_group_name_H-M   'P 1'
#
loop_
_entity.id
_entity.type
_entity.pdbx_description
1 polymer ?
#
loop_
_entity_poly.entity_id
_entity_poly.type
_entity_poly.pdbx_seq_one_letter_code
_entity_poly.pdbx_strand_id
1 'polypeptide(L)'
;MATPTDDSHSSKDKENIKDEDAEYVGPPPNLPASLQGVAKQGKSRKSKALINRGPTALPKNRGTGFEEFFADPPMTPDEAKEEKDEIYAPDVPFAERMQSCIQRFRSRRRLQGSRTLYFEEYLFLGGVDCQPNTFGGLSQQELKELTPAQRREATAKDVIWASSAAGDKFYNGDEENWSVDFAGVAAGFFSVTLVHLTSSEQKAMLEGISTVENFLRYVLQHNVCPEYEDDVKAAMEVCKIAAEEWPIFQELCAALPGQFNLAAAELYCPEDTSKQSWSFLDFKRPEGFDPTSVFFTAFALMDEPELFERLTTKKPAVTREFKCTLELVQTFRPSDDVVKRVKSLVIGDKAAYHAPVGKAIFKQGVIEDDWERTPTEWPLDEETMTFFFNDSLLEKMMPGMRIVAVICELDAGLRFIENIENIVPSFYVYLPQEMMRHYKEPKQNDRPAPSVYDTQQNGDANEDVAEKATMSIPGLGQIPTQPTITATNRVVTLRPACEWRFQTSQASPVVVKLLSGTAEKDGVELGPKNAYTFAGVNSKILTWHGCELEVDGRCDAESVAEYANPTDNPANVHLNLHGQLNDMRQAAAREGKEGPRVLIVGPADVGKTTLARTLTSYATRQGYQPLVVNANPREGLLSLPGTLSASVFATILDPEAVDGWGSTPTSGPSSVPVKLPLVFYYGQASPDQDPDFYRELTSKLAGSVSARLSEDEDVKSSGVIIDGIGLAEQSKDGHELVAHIVDEFSVNIIIVVGSPAISSELSRRFGTERTSLGEPISVVPIDKSDGVVVRDEAFLQHVREAAIKEYFYGDSKRTLSPLIQQVDFDNVIVYHTSDEHSYPDQGVAREDPSTPMQHWTLAVMHAAPKDAPEVVRAASVMGFLYVSDVDEERRKIKLLAPVSGRLGDQPLVWGKWPEPYINLLG
;
A
#
# COMPACT_ATOMS: atom_id res chain seq x y z
N MET A 1 -49.92 -38.09 -30.93
CA MET A 1 -49.15 -39.25 -30.44
C MET A 1 -47.97 -38.71 -29.65
N ALA A 2 -47.61 -39.36 -28.54
CA ALA A 2 -46.37 -39.19 -27.75
C ALA A 2 -45.99 -37.78 -27.22
N THR A 3 -46.09 -37.64 -25.90
CA THR A 3 -45.22 -36.87 -24.97
C THR A 3 -43.79 -37.48 -24.92
N PRO A 4 -42.81 -37.02 -24.09
CA PRO A 4 -42.74 -35.94 -23.06
C PRO A 4 -41.63 -34.88 -23.35
N THR A 5 -41.14 -33.96 -22.49
CA THR A 5 -41.40 -33.49 -21.08
C THR A 5 -40.89 -32.04 -20.90
N ASP A 6 -41.46 -31.31 -19.94
CA ASP A 6 -40.90 -30.51 -18.80
C ASP A 6 -39.52 -29.80 -18.92
N ASP A 7 -39.20 -28.69 -18.21
CA ASP A 7 -39.90 -27.57 -17.54
C ASP A 7 -38.77 -26.65 -16.96
N SER A 8 -38.91 -25.36 -16.65
CA SER A 8 -39.98 -24.37 -16.88
C SER A 8 -39.41 -22.92 -16.84
N HIS A 9 -40.10 -22.03 -17.53
CA HIS A 9 -39.97 -20.56 -17.53
C HIS A 9 -40.51 -19.93 -16.20
N SER A 10 -40.40 -18.63 -15.91
CA SER A 10 -39.55 -17.51 -16.36
C SER A 10 -39.76 -16.31 -15.41
N SER A 11 -39.05 -15.23 -15.68
CA SER A 11 -39.33 -13.88 -15.19
C SER A 11 -40.68 -13.31 -15.65
N LYS A 12 -41.09 -12.24 -14.93
CA LYS A 12 -41.55 -10.91 -15.41
C LYS A 12 -42.94 -10.36 -15.03
N ASP A 13 -42.87 -9.07 -14.70
CA ASP A 13 -43.79 -7.94 -14.90
C ASP A 13 -45.04 -7.71 -14.00
N LYS A 14 -44.85 -6.71 -13.14
CA LYS A 14 -45.74 -5.60 -12.71
C LYS A 14 -47.16 -5.55 -13.31
N GLU A 15 -48.15 -5.27 -12.44
CA GLU A 15 -48.91 -4.01 -12.54
C GLU A 15 -49.62 -3.61 -11.22
N ASN A 16 -50.06 -2.34 -11.18
CA ASN A 16 -50.56 -1.54 -10.05
C ASN A 16 -51.62 -2.17 -9.12
N ILE A 17 -51.68 -1.68 -7.87
CA ILE A 17 -52.85 -1.00 -7.26
C ILE A 17 -52.40 -0.17 -6.04
N LYS A 18 -53.13 0.92 -5.76
CA LYS A 18 -52.90 1.94 -4.73
C LYS A 18 -53.77 1.72 -3.48
N ASP A 19 -53.30 2.28 -2.35
CA ASP A 19 -54.03 2.96 -1.24
C ASP A 19 -55.32 2.24 -0.70
N GLU A 20 -55.51 1.93 0.59
CA GLU A 20 -55.52 2.82 1.76
C GLU A 20 -55.76 2.01 3.09
N ASP A 21 -55.39 2.62 4.23
CA ASP A 21 -55.84 2.41 5.62
C ASP A 21 -55.90 1.03 6.32
N ALA A 22 -55.25 0.95 7.50
CA ALA A 22 -55.33 -0.17 8.44
C ALA A 22 -55.72 0.28 9.86
N GLU A 23 -56.88 -0.18 10.36
CA GLU A 23 -57.36 0.04 11.74
C GLU A 23 -56.96 -1.08 12.74
N TYR A 24 -57.14 -0.77 14.02
CA TYR A 24 -56.56 -1.43 15.21
C TYR A 24 -57.39 -2.60 15.79
N VAL A 25 -56.75 -3.71 16.19
CA VAL A 25 -57.36 -4.74 17.09
C VAL A 25 -56.35 -5.44 18.04
N GLY A 26 -56.50 -5.21 19.35
CA GLY A 26 -56.54 -6.24 20.43
C GLY A 26 -55.33 -7.15 20.78
N PRO A 27 -54.91 -7.26 22.07
CA PRO A 27 -53.86 -8.19 22.52
C PRO A 27 -54.35 -9.62 22.89
N PRO A 28 -53.49 -10.65 22.84
CA PRO A 28 -53.80 -12.06 23.14
C PRO A 28 -53.77 -12.43 24.66
N PRO A 29 -54.29 -13.62 25.07
CA PRO A 29 -54.58 -13.95 26.47
C PRO A 29 -53.42 -14.55 27.30
N ASN A 30 -53.61 -14.55 28.63
CA ASN A 30 -52.62 -14.95 29.65
C ASN A 30 -52.48 -16.47 29.89
N LEU A 31 -51.28 -16.88 30.34
CA LEU A 31 -50.94 -18.22 30.82
C LEU A 31 -51.30 -18.46 32.31
N PRO A 32 -51.51 -19.71 32.77
CA PRO A 32 -51.94 -20.02 34.15
C PRO A 32 -50.85 -19.88 35.24
N ALA A 33 -51.30 -19.69 36.47
CA ALA A 33 -50.51 -19.22 37.62
C ALA A 33 -49.72 -20.29 38.42
N SER A 34 -49.19 -21.35 37.80
CA SER A 34 -48.50 -22.45 38.51
C SER A 34 -46.98 -22.29 38.68
N LEU A 35 -46.37 -21.21 38.17
CA LEU A 35 -44.91 -20.99 38.20
C LEU A 35 -44.50 -19.62 38.78
N GLN A 36 -45.27 -19.08 39.74
CA GLN A 36 -44.86 -17.90 40.53
C GLN A 36 -44.42 -18.27 41.96
N GLY A 37 -43.15 -17.95 42.27
CA GLY A 37 -42.57 -17.92 43.62
C GLY A 37 -41.31 -17.04 43.58
N VAL A 38 -41.40 -15.71 43.70
CA VAL A 38 -41.51 -14.93 44.96
C VAL A 38 -40.30 -15.15 45.87
N ALA A 39 -39.47 -14.19 46.31
CA ALA A 39 -39.22 -12.75 46.00
C ALA A 39 -37.87 -12.39 46.72
N LYS A 40 -37.25 -11.20 46.77
CA LYS A 40 -37.73 -9.79 46.81
C LYS A 40 -36.66 -8.77 46.37
N GLN A 41 -37.11 -7.78 45.61
CA GLN A 41 -36.78 -6.34 45.64
C GLN A 41 -35.38 -5.86 46.10
N GLY A 42 -34.57 -5.41 45.13
CA GLY A 42 -33.55 -4.37 45.29
C GLY A 42 -34.06 -3.02 44.72
N LYS A 43 -33.65 -1.90 45.33
CA LYS A 43 -34.17 -0.54 45.06
C LYS A 43 -33.97 -0.06 43.61
N SER A 44 -34.88 0.78 43.12
CA SER A 44 -34.80 1.43 41.81
C SER A 44 -33.55 2.33 41.69
N ARG A 45 -32.69 2.04 40.71
CA ARG A 45 -31.72 3.01 40.20
C ARG A 45 -32.34 3.75 39.01
N LYS A 46 -32.55 5.06 39.15
CA LYS A 46 -32.83 5.96 38.02
C LYS A 46 -31.74 5.75 36.95
N SER A 47 -32.15 5.65 35.70
CA SER A 47 -31.24 5.49 34.55
C SER A 47 -30.42 6.76 34.33
N LYS A 48 -29.21 6.82 34.90
CA LYS A 48 -28.21 7.88 34.64
C LYS A 48 -27.66 7.91 33.19
N ALA A 49 -28.26 7.17 32.26
CA ALA A 49 -27.71 6.87 30.95
C ALA A 49 -28.06 7.86 29.83
N LEU A 50 -29.02 8.78 30.03
CA LEU A 50 -29.36 9.82 29.05
C LEU A 50 -28.77 11.21 29.36
N ILE A 51 -28.47 11.52 30.63
CA ILE A 51 -28.16 12.89 31.07
C ILE A 51 -26.68 13.27 30.85
N ASN A 52 -25.80 12.29 30.61
CA ASN A 52 -24.36 12.50 30.43
C ASN A 52 -23.89 12.44 28.95
N ARG A 53 -24.80 12.53 27.99
CA ARG A 53 -24.45 12.74 26.57
C ARG A 53 -24.71 14.19 26.22
N GLY A 54 -23.86 14.79 25.39
CA GLY A 54 -24.20 16.06 24.75
C GLY A 54 -25.55 15.90 24.03
N PRO A 55 -26.50 16.84 24.17
CA PRO A 55 -27.90 16.66 23.81
C PRO A 55 -28.16 16.22 22.35
N THR A 56 -27.21 16.46 21.43
CA THR A 56 -27.25 16.11 20.00
C THR A 56 -26.44 14.87 19.59
N ALA A 57 -25.76 14.17 20.52
CA ALA A 57 -24.88 13.05 20.17
C ALA A 57 -25.66 11.76 19.76
N LEU A 58 -25.35 11.20 18.58
CA LEU A 58 -26.05 10.04 18.02
C LEU A 58 -26.05 8.82 18.98
N PRO A 59 -27.24 8.28 19.37
CA PRO A 59 -27.34 7.05 20.14
C PRO A 59 -26.63 5.88 19.45
N LYS A 60 -25.95 5.00 20.18
CA LYS A 60 -25.17 3.87 19.62
C LYS A 60 -25.93 3.01 18.58
N ASN A 61 -27.25 2.98 18.64
CA ASN A 61 -28.13 2.18 17.77
C ASN A 61 -28.73 2.98 16.59
N ARG A 62 -28.39 4.26 16.44
CA ARG A 62 -28.59 5.05 15.22
C ARG A 62 -27.27 5.12 14.45
N GLY A 63 -27.36 5.39 13.15
CA GLY A 63 -26.31 5.26 12.13
C GLY A 63 -25.03 6.08 12.33
N THR A 64 -24.23 6.18 11.27
CA THR A 64 -22.94 6.89 11.27
C THR A 64 -23.08 8.39 11.03
N GLY A 65 -24.16 8.85 10.40
CA GLY A 65 -24.32 10.24 9.96
C GLY A 65 -23.93 10.49 8.51
N PHE A 66 -23.66 9.40 7.76
CA PHE A 66 -23.26 9.42 6.35
C PHE A 66 -24.19 8.57 5.46
N GLU A 67 -25.34 8.12 5.99
CA GLU A 67 -26.37 7.46 5.21
C GLU A 67 -27.03 8.43 4.21
N GLU A 68 -27.42 7.93 3.03
CA GLU A 68 -27.94 8.70 1.88
C GLU A 68 -29.10 9.68 2.20
N PHE A 69 -29.90 9.36 3.21
CA PHE A 69 -31.03 10.18 3.68
C PHE A 69 -30.86 10.63 5.15
N PHE A 70 -29.62 10.71 5.63
CA PHE A 70 -29.34 11.19 6.98
C PHE A 70 -29.67 12.69 7.10
N ALA A 71 -30.63 13.01 7.97
CA ALA A 71 -30.92 14.37 8.39
C ALA A 71 -30.49 14.56 9.86
N ASP A 72 -29.84 15.68 10.14
CA ASP A 72 -29.49 16.02 11.51
C ASP A 72 -30.75 16.21 12.39
N PRO A 73 -30.70 15.77 13.67
CA PRO A 73 -31.79 16.04 14.61
C PRO A 73 -32.05 17.55 14.72
N PRO A 74 -33.32 18.00 14.76
CA PRO A 74 -33.64 19.41 14.91
C PRO A 74 -33.07 19.95 16.22
N MET A 75 -32.34 21.06 16.12
CA MET A 75 -31.70 21.72 17.25
C MET A 75 -32.74 22.39 18.15
N THR A 76 -32.53 22.38 19.46
CA THR A 76 -33.41 23.10 20.39
C THR A 76 -33.20 24.61 20.29
N PRO A 77 -34.19 25.44 20.65
CA PRO A 77 -34.04 26.90 20.62
C PRO A 77 -32.91 27.42 21.51
N ASP A 78 -32.64 26.75 22.63
CA ASP A 78 -31.55 27.12 23.55
C ASP A 78 -30.17 26.78 22.96
N GLU A 79 -30.01 25.61 22.33
CA GLU A 79 -28.76 25.25 21.62
C GLU A 79 -28.51 26.15 20.40
N ALA A 80 -29.56 26.49 19.63
CA ALA A 80 -29.44 27.41 18.50
C ALA A 80 -29.06 28.83 18.94
N LYS A 81 -29.45 29.20 20.17
CA LYS A 81 -29.02 30.44 20.81
C LYS A 81 -27.58 30.35 21.32
N GLU A 82 -27.18 29.26 21.99
CA GLU A 82 -25.79 28.99 22.41
C GLU A 82 -24.83 29.07 21.21
N GLU A 83 -25.17 28.39 20.11
CA GLU A 83 -24.34 28.38 18.91
C GLU A 83 -24.25 29.77 18.25
N LYS A 84 -25.34 30.54 18.22
CA LYS A 84 -25.35 31.88 17.61
C LYS A 84 -24.73 32.98 18.49
N ASP A 85 -25.05 33.00 19.77
CA ASP A 85 -24.75 34.11 20.69
C ASP A 85 -23.46 33.87 21.50
N GLU A 86 -22.91 32.65 21.54
CA GLU A 86 -21.71 32.32 22.33
C GLU A 86 -20.57 31.65 21.51
N ILE A 87 -20.87 30.74 20.57
CA ILE A 87 -19.82 29.87 19.97
C ILE A 87 -19.44 30.30 18.55
N TYR A 88 -20.42 30.66 17.73
CA TYR A 88 -20.24 31.18 16.37
C TYR A 88 -20.61 32.67 16.28
N ALA A 89 -20.57 33.37 17.43
CA ALA A 89 -20.80 34.80 17.48
C ALA A 89 -19.71 35.54 16.67
N PRO A 90 -20.04 36.61 15.91
CA PRO A 90 -19.09 37.26 15.00
C PRO A 90 -17.88 37.92 15.68
N ASP A 91 -17.94 38.14 16.99
CA ASP A 91 -16.85 38.64 17.84
C ASP A 91 -15.90 37.53 18.34
N VAL A 92 -16.23 36.25 18.14
CA VAL A 92 -15.30 35.13 18.34
C VAL A 92 -14.39 34.99 17.11
N PRO A 93 -13.06 34.84 17.29
CA PRO A 93 -12.12 34.66 16.17
C PRO A 93 -12.49 33.49 15.26
N PHE A 94 -12.30 33.66 13.94
CA PHE A 94 -12.64 32.62 12.94
C PHE A 94 -11.98 31.27 13.24
N ALA A 95 -10.70 31.27 13.66
CA ALA A 95 -9.98 30.06 14.05
C ALA A 95 -10.68 29.30 15.21
N GLU A 96 -11.14 30.00 16.25
CA GLU A 96 -11.83 29.39 17.40
C GLU A 96 -13.22 28.86 17.02
N ARG A 97 -13.96 29.60 16.17
CA ARG A 97 -15.24 29.15 15.58
C ARG A 97 -15.05 27.88 14.77
N MET A 98 -14.02 27.83 13.93
CA MET A 98 -13.75 26.70 13.04
C MET A 98 -13.27 25.46 13.81
N GLN A 99 -12.35 25.60 14.78
CA GLN A 99 -11.97 24.52 15.70
C GLN A 99 -13.19 23.95 16.43
N SER A 100 -14.04 24.82 16.99
CA SER A 100 -15.28 24.43 17.69
C SER A 100 -16.24 23.66 16.79
N CYS A 101 -16.34 24.06 15.51
CA CYS A 101 -17.14 23.36 14.51
C CYS A 101 -16.57 21.97 14.19
N ILE A 102 -15.27 21.83 13.93
CA ILE A 102 -14.62 20.53 13.64
C ILE A 102 -14.85 19.54 14.79
N GLN A 103 -14.62 19.99 16.04
CA GLN A 103 -14.86 19.18 17.23
C GLN A 103 -16.34 18.78 17.39
N ARG A 104 -17.27 19.72 17.15
CA ARG A 104 -18.72 19.43 17.19
C ARG A 104 -19.11 18.43 16.08
N PHE A 105 -18.60 18.58 14.86
CA PHE A 105 -18.81 17.65 13.75
C PHE A 105 -18.31 16.24 14.08
N ARG A 106 -17.05 16.09 14.52
CA ARG A 106 -16.47 14.81 14.99
C ARG A 106 -17.27 14.18 16.14
N SER A 107 -17.97 14.98 16.96
CA SER A 107 -18.82 14.47 18.05
C SER A 107 -20.24 14.04 17.60
N ARG A 108 -20.75 14.63 16.52
CA ARG A 108 -22.09 14.35 15.96
C ARG A 108 -22.07 13.28 14.87
N ARG A 109 -20.95 13.11 14.15
CA ARG A 109 -20.71 12.07 13.15
C ARG A 109 -19.89 10.92 13.72
N ARG A 110 -20.02 9.73 13.12
CA ARG A 110 -19.09 8.61 13.35
C ARG A 110 -18.26 8.39 12.10
N LEU A 111 -17.12 9.07 12.05
CA LEU A 111 -16.03 8.70 11.15
C LEU A 111 -15.61 7.27 11.52
N GLN A 112 -15.68 6.37 10.55
CA GLN A 112 -15.37 4.94 10.67
C GLN A 112 -14.62 4.52 9.40
N GLY A 113 -13.71 3.55 9.51
CA GLY A 113 -12.86 3.14 8.40
C GLY A 113 -12.09 4.33 7.82
N SER A 114 -12.00 4.38 6.48
CA SER A 114 -11.21 5.37 5.74
C SER A 114 -11.70 6.81 5.89
N ARG A 115 -12.97 7.07 6.26
CA ARG A 115 -13.50 8.43 6.43
C ARG A 115 -12.76 9.26 7.48
N THR A 116 -12.21 8.61 8.50
CA THR A 116 -11.38 9.29 9.52
C THR A 116 -10.13 9.88 8.87
N LEU A 117 -9.43 9.09 8.05
CA LEU A 117 -8.24 9.50 7.31
C LEU A 117 -8.59 10.57 6.27
N TYR A 118 -9.63 10.37 5.45
CA TYR A 118 -10.05 11.37 4.45
C TYR A 118 -10.37 12.73 5.08
N PHE A 119 -11.01 12.75 6.25
CA PHE A 119 -11.32 14.00 6.94
C PHE A 119 -10.08 14.65 7.56
N GLU A 120 -9.18 13.86 8.18
CA GLU A 120 -7.91 14.36 8.74
C GLU A 120 -6.98 14.93 7.66
N GLU A 121 -6.95 14.32 6.49
CA GLU A 121 -6.13 14.74 5.35
C GLU A 121 -6.68 15.99 4.66
N TYR A 122 -8.01 16.11 4.52
CA TYR A 122 -8.67 17.34 4.08
C TYR A 122 -8.38 18.51 5.04
N LEU A 123 -8.48 18.27 6.36
CA LEU A 123 -8.18 19.26 7.38
C LEU A 123 -6.70 19.69 7.37
N PHE A 124 -5.77 18.75 7.18
CA PHE A 124 -4.34 19.04 7.05
C PHE A 124 -4.03 19.97 5.87
N LEU A 125 -4.66 19.76 4.70
CA LEU A 125 -4.49 20.66 3.54
C LEU A 125 -5.10 22.04 3.79
N GLY A 126 -6.15 22.14 4.62
CA GLY A 126 -6.66 23.39 5.16
C GLY A 126 -5.78 24.02 6.26
N GLY A 127 -4.58 23.50 6.50
CA GLY A 127 -3.63 23.98 7.52
C GLY A 127 -4.09 23.78 8.96
N VAL A 128 -5.01 22.84 9.20
CA VAL A 128 -5.40 22.41 10.54
C VAL A 128 -4.44 21.33 11.02
N ASP A 129 -3.80 21.54 12.17
CA ASP A 129 -2.95 20.52 12.76
C ASP A 129 -3.82 19.47 13.47
N CYS A 130 -3.86 18.26 12.91
CA CYS A 130 -4.58 17.11 13.46
C CYS A 130 -3.69 16.21 14.36
N GLN A 131 -2.45 16.60 14.65
CA GLN A 131 -1.54 15.78 15.46
C GLN A 131 -2.01 15.66 16.93
N PRO A 132 -1.77 14.51 17.60
CA PRO A 132 -2.10 14.37 19.02
C PRO A 132 -1.25 15.32 19.88
N ASN A 133 -1.90 16.28 20.55
CA ASN A 133 -1.29 17.25 21.46
C ASN A 133 -0.29 16.60 22.45
N THR A 134 1.01 16.74 22.19
CA THR A 134 2.09 16.03 22.90
C THR A 134 2.33 16.53 24.33
N PHE A 135 1.69 17.62 24.75
CA PHE A 135 1.96 18.31 26.02
C PHE A 135 0.70 18.71 26.84
N GLY A 136 -0.47 18.14 26.52
CA GLY A 136 -1.77 18.48 27.15
C GLY A 136 -2.29 17.47 28.18
N GLY A 137 -1.44 16.95 29.06
CA GLY A 137 -1.73 15.81 29.94
C GLY A 137 -2.64 16.07 31.16
N LEU A 138 -3.83 16.66 30.99
CA LEU A 138 -4.80 16.82 32.09
C LEU A 138 -5.33 15.46 32.59
N SER A 139 -5.35 15.26 33.90
CA SER A 139 -5.79 14.01 34.51
C SER A 139 -7.29 13.78 34.36
N GLN A 140 -7.73 12.53 34.50
CA GLN A 140 -9.16 12.19 34.56
C GLN A 140 -9.91 12.77 35.77
N GLN A 141 -9.23 13.43 36.72
CA GLN A 141 -9.88 14.17 37.80
C GLN A 141 -10.10 15.63 37.38
N GLU A 142 -9.06 16.31 36.88
CA GLU A 142 -9.17 17.69 36.36
C GLU A 142 -10.17 17.79 35.19
N LEU A 143 -10.14 16.84 34.25
CA LEU A 143 -11.14 16.73 33.17
C LEU A 143 -12.59 16.50 33.68
N LYS A 144 -12.81 16.17 34.96
CA LYS A 144 -14.16 16.06 35.54
C LYS A 144 -14.65 17.37 36.18
N GLU A 145 -13.76 18.32 36.44
CA GLU A 145 -14.06 19.59 37.09
C GLU A 145 -14.33 20.72 36.08
N LEU A 146 -13.72 20.64 34.88
CA LEU A 146 -13.98 21.54 33.74
C LEU A 146 -15.44 21.49 33.23
N THR A 147 -15.94 22.55 32.59
CA THR A 147 -17.25 22.52 31.89
C THR A 147 -17.21 21.61 30.64
N PRO A 148 -18.35 21.21 30.05
CA PRO A 148 -18.34 20.47 28.79
C PRO A 148 -17.69 21.22 27.62
N ALA A 149 -17.65 22.56 27.64
CA ALA A 149 -16.88 23.36 26.67
C ALA A 149 -15.37 23.21 26.94
N GLN A 150 -14.92 23.55 28.15
CA GLN A 150 -13.51 23.49 28.56
C GLN A 150 -12.91 22.08 28.44
N ARG A 151 -13.71 21.01 28.61
CA ARG A 151 -13.25 19.63 28.36
C ARG A 151 -12.99 19.34 26.89
N ARG A 152 -13.79 19.91 25.97
CA ARG A 152 -13.63 19.72 24.52
C ARG A 152 -12.37 20.45 24.07
N GLU A 153 -12.20 21.69 24.49
CA GLU A 153 -10.98 22.49 24.35
C GLU A 153 -9.73 21.76 24.89
N ALA A 154 -9.77 21.30 26.14
CA ALA A 154 -8.70 20.52 26.78
C ALA A 154 -8.43 19.13 26.17
N THR A 155 -9.28 18.64 25.26
CA THR A 155 -9.09 17.36 24.54
C THR A 155 -9.07 17.55 23.01
N ALA A 156 -8.92 18.80 22.55
CA ALA A 156 -8.84 19.14 21.15
C ALA A 156 -7.61 18.49 20.49
N LYS A 157 -7.85 17.85 19.36
CA LYS A 157 -6.82 17.29 18.46
C LYS A 157 -6.64 18.10 17.18
N ASP A 158 -7.65 18.89 16.82
CA ASP A 158 -7.70 19.70 15.61
C ASP A 158 -7.39 21.15 16.02
N VAL A 159 -6.17 21.61 15.78
CA VAL A 159 -5.69 22.94 16.20
C VAL A 159 -5.47 23.82 14.96
N ILE A 160 -6.13 24.98 14.97
CA ILE A 160 -5.88 26.06 14.00
C ILE A 160 -5.05 27.11 14.73
N TRP A 161 -3.77 27.18 14.40
CA TRP A 161 -2.82 28.03 15.11
C TRP A 161 -2.99 29.51 14.74
N ALA A 162 -3.45 30.31 15.69
CA ALA A 162 -3.69 31.75 15.52
C ALA A 162 -2.48 32.63 15.95
N SER A 163 -1.31 32.04 16.16
CA SER A 163 -0.07 32.72 16.56
C SER A 163 1.16 31.89 16.22
N SER A 164 2.35 32.48 16.30
CA SER A 164 3.67 31.88 15.99
C SER A 164 4.09 30.69 16.89
N ALA A 165 3.19 30.18 17.73
CA ALA A 165 3.41 29.00 18.57
C ALA A 165 3.49 27.66 17.80
N ALA A 166 3.08 27.63 16.53
CA ALA A 166 3.11 26.45 15.66
C ALA A 166 4.47 26.17 15.00
N GLY A 167 5.38 27.16 15.06
CA GLY A 167 6.45 27.31 14.06
C GLY A 167 5.89 27.67 12.68
N ASP A 168 6.77 28.09 11.75
CA ASP A 168 6.40 28.54 10.40
C ASP A 168 5.94 27.42 9.45
N LYS A 169 5.43 26.29 9.99
CA LYS A 169 5.11 25.08 9.24
C LYS A 169 3.88 25.23 8.33
N PHE A 170 2.90 26.02 8.73
CA PHE A 170 1.67 26.23 7.96
C PHE A 170 1.44 27.72 7.66
N TYR A 171 1.72 28.58 8.64
CA TYR A 171 1.53 30.03 8.55
C TYR A 171 2.65 30.73 9.33
N ASN A 172 3.13 31.88 8.83
CA ASN A 172 4.00 32.78 9.61
C ASN A 172 3.13 33.49 10.65
N GLY A 173 3.22 33.07 11.91
CA GLY A 173 2.28 33.48 12.95
C GLY A 173 2.43 34.91 13.48
N ASP A 174 3.35 35.70 12.91
CA ASP A 174 3.52 37.13 13.21
C ASP A 174 2.93 38.06 12.13
N GLU A 175 2.41 37.50 11.01
CA GLU A 175 1.69 38.23 9.97
C GLU A 175 0.27 37.66 9.80
N GLU A 176 -0.77 38.51 9.77
CA GLU A 176 -2.18 38.10 9.55
C GLU A 176 -2.47 37.66 8.09
N ASN A 177 -1.47 37.15 7.37
CA ASN A 177 -1.46 36.87 5.95
C ASN A 177 -1.89 35.41 5.61
N TRP A 178 -2.94 34.90 6.25
CA TRP A 178 -3.55 33.62 5.91
C TRP A 178 -4.91 33.83 5.21
N SER A 179 -5.06 33.24 4.03
CA SER A 179 -6.29 33.28 3.24
C SER A 179 -7.16 32.06 3.54
N VAL A 180 -8.47 32.28 3.75
CA VAL A 180 -9.47 31.22 3.86
C VAL A 180 -10.00 30.93 2.46
N ASP A 181 -9.82 29.68 2.00
CA ASP A 181 -10.23 29.20 0.68
C ASP A 181 -10.72 27.74 0.79
N PHE A 182 -11.98 27.57 1.19
CA PHE A 182 -12.63 26.27 1.28
C PHE A 182 -12.73 25.60 -0.09
N ALA A 183 -12.93 26.38 -1.16
CA ALA A 183 -13.10 25.85 -2.51
C ALA A 183 -11.79 25.29 -3.07
N GLY A 184 -10.68 26.02 -2.95
CA GLY A 184 -9.34 25.59 -3.31
C GLY A 184 -8.85 24.41 -2.49
N VAL A 185 -9.10 24.40 -1.17
CA VAL A 185 -8.75 23.25 -0.30
C VAL A 185 -9.54 22.00 -0.68
N ALA A 186 -10.85 22.11 -0.94
CA ALA A 186 -11.66 20.97 -1.41
C ALA A 186 -11.19 20.47 -2.78
N ALA A 187 -10.97 21.39 -3.73
CA ALA A 187 -10.47 21.08 -5.06
C ALA A 187 -9.13 20.34 -4.99
N GLY A 188 -8.14 20.87 -4.27
CA GLY A 188 -6.81 20.27 -4.15
C GLY A 188 -6.83 18.91 -3.46
N PHE A 189 -7.61 18.76 -2.38
CA PHE A 189 -7.81 17.47 -1.73
C PHE A 189 -8.37 16.42 -2.70
N PHE A 190 -9.38 16.75 -3.53
CA PHE A 190 -9.93 15.83 -4.53
C PHE A 190 -9.00 15.59 -5.73
N SER A 191 -8.07 16.50 -5.99
CA SER A 191 -7.18 16.49 -7.17
C SER A 191 -5.94 15.62 -6.98
N VAL A 192 -5.39 15.60 -5.76
CA VAL A 192 -4.09 14.98 -5.47
C VAL A 192 -4.23 14.00 -4.30
N THR A 193 -4.35 14.50 -3.07
CA THR A 193 -4.41 13.66 -1.86
C THR A 193 -5.42 12.52 -1.93
N LEU A 194 -6.69 12.79 -2.24
CA LEU A 194 -7.72 11.75 -2.23
C LEU A 194 -7.49 10.71 -3.34
N VAL A 195 -6.98 11.13 -4.51
CA VAL A 195 -6.62 10.24 -5.61
C VAL A 195 -5.54 9.23 -5.16
N HIS A 196 -4.53 9.70 -4.42
CA HIS A 196 -3.50 8.83 -3.84
C HIS A 196 -4.04 7.93 -2.72
N LEU A 197 -4.83 8.47 -1.78
CA LEU A 197 -5.38 7.71 -0.64
C LEU A 197 -6.36 6.60 -1.04
N THR A 198 -6.98 6.72 -2.22
CA THR A 198 -7.96 5.77 -2.76
C THR A 198 -7.37 4.87 -3.85
N SER A 199 -6.13 5.12 -4.28
CA SER A 199 -5.57 4.55 -5.52
C SER A 199 -6.53 4.72 -6.72
N SER A 200 -7.21 5.87 -6.79
CA SER A 200 -8.27 6.17 -7.77
C SER A 200 -9.52 5.26 -7.73
N GLU A 201 -9.71 4.43 -6.70
CA GLU A 201 -10.90 3.54 -6.63
C GLU A 201 -12.19 4.37 -6.53
N GLN A 202 -13.12 4.16 -7.47
CA GLN A 202 -14.29 5.02 -7.68
C GLN A 202 -15.17 5.16 -6.42
N LYS A 203 -15.45 4.05 -5.72
CA LYS A 203 -16.30 4.07 -4.53
C LYS A 203 -15.61 4.80 -3.36
N ALA A 204 -14.32 4.57 -3.16
CA ALA A 204 -13.52 5.25 -2.15
C ALA A 204 -13.36 6.76 -2.45
N MET A 205 -13.21 7.16 -3.71
CA MET A 205 -13.24 8.57 -4.13
C MET A 205 -14.58 9.24 -3.76
N LEU A 206 -15.71 8.63 -4.11
CA LEU A 206 -17.03 9.14 -3.74
C LEU A 206 -17.26 9.13 -2.22
N GLU A 207 -16.69 8.18 -1.49
CA GLU A 207 -16.70 8.17 -0.02
C GLU A 207 -15.89 9.33 0.59
N GLY A 208 -14.72 9.67 0.02
CA GLY A 208 -13.94 10.84 0.41
C GLY A 208 -14.67 12.15 0.12
N ILE A 209 -15.16 12.33 -1.11
CA ILE A 209 -15.91 13.53 -1.54
C ILE A 209 -17.14 13.74 -0.64
N SER A 210 -17.96 12.70 -0.42
CA SER A 210 -19.13 12.80 0.46
C SER A 210 -18.79 13.07 1.93
N THR A 211 -17.55 12.79 2.38
CA THR A 211 -17.11 13.11 3.75
C THR A 211 -16.86 14.61 3.90
N VAL A 212 -16.18 15.23 2.92
CA VAL A 212 -15.94 16.68 2.87
C VAL A 212 -17.26 17.44 2.65
N GLU A 213 -18.10 16.98 1.73
CA GLU A 213 -19.41 17.59 1.45
C GLU A 213 -20.32 17.60 2.70
N ASN A 214 -20.33 16.51 3.48
CA ASN A 214 -21.12 16.44 4.72
C ASN A 214 -20.61 17.42 5.78
N PHE A 215 -19.30 17.68 5.83
CA PHE A 215 -18.69 18.69 6.69
C PHE A 215 -19.02 20.12 6.24
N LEU A 216 -18.83 20.46 4.96
CA LEU A 216 -19.16 21.79 4.43
C LEU A 216 -20.65 22.12 4.59
N ARG A 217 -21.52 21.13 4.39
CA ARG A 217 -22.96 21.24 4.66
C ARG A 217 -23.25 21.52 6.14
N TYR A 218 -22.50 20.90 7.05
CA TYR A 218 -22.58 21.17 8.50
C TYR A 218 -22.12 22.60 8.83
N VAL A 219 -21.02 23.09 8.22
CA VAL A 219 -20.54 24.48 8.37
C VAL A 219 -21.62 25.50 7.99
N LEU A 220 -22.30 25.30 6.84
CA LEU A 220 -23.41 26.15 6.40
C LEU A 220 -24.63 26.05 7.34
N GLN A 221 -25.06 24.83 7.68
CA GLN A 221 -26.24 24.61 8.53
C GLN A 221 -26.11 25.26 9.91
N HIS A 222 -24.89 25.33 10.44
CA HIS A 222 -24.57 25.90 11.74
C HIS A 222 -24.14 27.39 11.69
N ASN A 223 -24.12 28.01 10.50
CA ASN A 223 -23.73 29.41 10.29
C ASN A 223 -22.39 29.77 10.98
N VAL A 224 -21.38 28.91 10.80
CA VAL A 224 -20.11 28.99 11.55
C VAL A 224 -19.26 30.20 11.13
N CYS A 225 -19.23 30.47 9.83
CA CYS A 225 -18.42 31.52 9.20
C CYS A 225 -19.23 32.26 8.11
N PRO A 226 -20.26 33.05 8.48
CA PRO A 226 -21.08 33.79 7.52
C PRO A 226 -20.27 34.75 6.63
N GLU A 227 -19.09 35.20 7.09
CA GLU A 227 -18.16 36.01 6.30
C GLU A 227 -17.52 35.26 5.11
N TYR A 228 -17.55 33.92 5.12
CA TYR A 228 -17.05 33.03 4.06
C TYR A 228 -18.16 32.16 3.46
N GLU A 229 -19.45 32.50 3.67
CA GLU A 229 -20.59 31.67 3.27
C GLU A 229 -20.60 31.33 1.77
N ASP A 230 -20.23 32.29 0.92
CA ASP A 230 -20.21 32.11 -0.53
C ASP A 230 -19.05 31.20 -1.01
N ASP A 231 -17.94 31.18 -0.28
CA ASP A 231 -16.81 30.29 -0.57
C ASP A 231 -17.07 28.85 -0.09
N VAL A 232 -17.73 28.68 1.07
CA VAL A 232 -18.22 27.37 1.52
C VAL A 232 -19.26 26.80 0.53
N LYS A 233 -20.10 27.65 -0.09
CA LYS A 233 -20.99 27.25 -1.19
C LYS A 233 -20.22 26.87 -2.47
N ALA A 234 -19.16 27.61 -2.81
CA ALA A 234 -18.29 27.24 -3.94
C ALA A 234 -17.63 25.87 -3.71
N ALA A 235 -17.14 25.61 -2.50
CA ALA A 235 -16.59 24.31 -2.10
C ALA A 235 -17.63 23.17 -2.17
N MET A 236 -18.89 23.43 -1.82
CA MET A 236 -20.00 22.48 -2.01
C MET A 236 -20.24 22.16 -3.50
N GLU A 237 -20.16 23.15 -4.38
CA GLU A 237 -20.27 22.92 -5.83
C GLU A 237 -19.05 22.17 -6.38
N VAL A 238 -17.84 22.41 -5.86
CA VAL A 238 -16.64 21.61 -6.16
C VAL A 238 -16.83 20.14 -5.75
N CYS A 239 -17.41 19.86 -4.57
CA CYS A 239 -17.75 18.48 -4.18
C CYS A 239 -18.71 17.82 -5.17
N LYS A 240 -19.74 18.55 -5.61
CA LYS A 240 -20.72 18.05 -6.58
C LYS A 240 -20.09 17.81 -7.95
N ILE A 241 -19.32 18.76 -8.47
CA ILE A 241 -18.57 18.62 -9.73
C ILE A 241 -17.64 17.41 -9.65
N ALA A 242 -16.87 17.25 -8.57
CA ALA A 242 -15.98 16.10 -8.40
C ALA A 242 -16.73 14.76 -8.35
N ALA A 243 -17.88 14.69 -7.69
CA ALA A 243 -18.70 13.48 -7.62
C ALA A 243 -19.35 13.11 -8.97
N GLU A 244 -19.76 14.09 -9.77
CA GLU A 244 -20.37 13.91 -11.10
C GLU A 244 -19.31 13.64 -12.18
N GLU A 245 -18.20 14.38 -12.19
CA GLU A 245 -17.15 14.30 -13.20
C GLU A 245 -16.22 13.09 -13.02
N TRP A 246 -15.85 12.71 -11.79
CA TRP A 246 -14.82 11.68 -11.59
C TRP A 246 -15.11 10.34 -12.28
N PRO A 247 -16.32 9.75 -12.20
CA PRO A 247 -16.63 8.52 -12.94
C PRO A 247 -16.50 8.69 -14.47
N ILE A 248 -16.97 9.83 -14.99
CA ILE A 248 -16.95 10.17 -16.41
C ILE A 248 -15.50 10.35 -16.89
N PHE A 249 -14.66 10.97 -16.06
CA PHE A 249 -13.24 11.18 -16.28
C PHE A 249 -12.47 9.85 -16.33
N GLN A 250 -12.79 8.88 -15.47
CA GLN A 250 -12.18 7.55 -15.55
C GLN A 250 -12.54 6.80 -16.84
N GLU A 251 -13.81 6.86 -17.25
CA GLU A 251 -14.23 6.31 -18.56
C GLU A 251 -13.55 7.03 -19.74
N LEU A 252 -13.31 8.35 -19.63
CA LEU A 252 -12.58 9.13 -20.64
C LEU A 252 -11.12 8.68 -20.74
N CYS A 253 -10.42 8.56 -19.61
CA CYS A 253 -9.02 8.12 -19.57
C CYS A 253 -8.84 6.71 -20.16
N ALA A 254 -9.73 5.76 -19.86
CA ALA A 254 -9.69 4.42 -20.45
C ALA A 254 -10.02 4.38 -21.95
N ALA A 255 -10.70 5.41 -22.48
CA ALA A 255 -11.13 5.48 -23.88
C ALA A 255 -10.27 6.39 -24.78
N LEU A 256 -9.48 7.30 -24.19
CA LEU A 256 -8.49 8.12 -24.89
C LEU A 256 -7.34 7.26 -25.44
N PRO A 257 -6.75 7.58 -26.60
CA PRO A 257 -6.99 8.76 -27.43
C PRO A 257 -8.20 8.65 -28.38
N GLY A 258 -8.86 7.48 -28.37
CA GLY A 258 -9.91 7.12 -29.32
C GLY A 258 -9.38 6.66 -30.67
N GLN A 259 -10.30 6.10 -31.46
CA GLN A 259 -10.02 5.56 -32.79
C GLN A 259 -9.50 6.62 -33.77
N PHE A 260 -9.97 7.88 -33.68
CA PHE A 260 -9.55 8.91 -34.62
C PHE A 260 -8.08 9.32 -34.46
N ASN A 261 -7.65 9.71 -33.25
CA ASN A 261 -6.27 10.13 -33.01
C ASN A 261 -5.29 8.96 -33.13
N LEU A 262 -5.70 7.74 -32.71
CA LEU A 262 -4.94 6.52 -32.98
C LEU A 262 -4.71 6.30 -34.49
N ALA A 263 -5.75 6.46 -35.31
CA ALA A 263 -5.63 6.33 -36.76
C ALA A 263 -4.70 7.40 -37.37
N ALA A 264 -4.77 8.63 -36.87
CA ALA A 264 -3.87 9.71 -37.29
C ALA A 264 -2.41 9.40 -36.94
N ALA A 265 -2.13 8.99 -35.70
CA ALA A 265 -0.80 8.58 -35.25
C ALA A 265 -0.24 7.41 -36.08
N GLU A 266 -1.01 6.32 -36.29
CA GLU A 266 -0.55 5.18 -37.09
C GLU A 266 -0.28 5.53 -38.58
N LEU A 267 -0.96 6.54 -39.14
CA LEU A 267 -0.79 6.94 -40.55
C LEU A 267 0.38 7.92 -40.79
N TYR A 268 0.68 8.78 -39.82
CA TYR A 268 1.61 9.90 -39.99
C TYR A 268 2.83 9.84 -39.06
N CYS A 269 2.74 9.14 -37.92
CA CYS A 269 3.81 8.92 -36.94
C CYS A 269 4.05 7.41 -36.64
N PRO A 270 4.32 6.57 -37.67
CA PRO A 270 4.36 5.12 -37.50
C PRO A 270 5.56 4.60 -36.69
N GLU A 271 6.68 5.33 -36.64
CA GLU A 271 7.88 4.89 -35.92
C GLU A 271 7.70 4.96 -34.40
N ASP A 272 7.04 6.01 -33.89
CA ASP A 272 6.80 6.18 -32.45
C ASP A 272 5.53 5.49 -31.94
N THR A 273 4.60 5.13 -32.82
CA THR A 273 3.46 4.26 -32.45
C THR A 273 3.89 2.79 -32.17
N SER A 274 5.12 2.41 -32.51
CA SER A 274 5.68 1.08 -32.23
C SER A 274 6.18 0.91 -30.78
N LYS A 275 6.37 2.03 -30.07
CA LYS A 275 6.61 2.10 -28.63
C LYS A 275 5.24 2.24 -27.95
N GLN A 276 5.12 1.83 -26.69
CA GLN A 276 3.83 1.85 -25.97
C GLN A 276 3.44 3.29 -25.52
N SER A 277 3.33 4.25 -26.45
CA SER A 277 3.21 5.68 -26.13
C SER A 277 1.98 6.00 -25.27
N TRP A 278 0.87 5.30 -25.48
CA TRP A 278 -0.37 5.42 -24.71
C TRP A 278 -0.41 4.59 -23.41
N SER A 279 0.70 4.01 -22.96
CA SER A 279 0.75 2.96 -21.90
C SER A 279 0.21 3.33 -20.51
N PHE A 280 0.13 4.62 -20.17
CA PHE A 280 -0.44 5.10 -18.92
C PHE A 280 -1.99 5.21 -18.97
N LEU A 281 -2.60 4.97 -20.14
CA LEU A 281 -4.03 4.82 -20.34
C LEU A 281 -4.36 3.33 -20.50
N ASP A 282 -5.45 2.85 -19.90
CA ASP A 282 -5.95 1.46 -20.05
C ASP A 282 -6.48 1.13 -21.48
N PHE A 283 -6.15 1.96 -22.45
CA PHE A 283 -6.68 1.94 -23.80
C PHE A 283 -6.16 0.76 -24.63
N LYS A 284 -7.10 0.05 -25.26
CA LYS A 284 -6.82 -1.13 -26.08
C LYS A 284 -7.12 -0.85 -27.54
N ARG A 285 -6.09 -0.98 -28.40
CA ARG A 285 -6.24 -0.93 -29.86
C ARG A 285 -7.31 -1.94 -30.31
N PRO A 286 -8.35 -1.53 -31.06
CA PRO A 286 -9.41 -2.45 -31.47
C PRO A 286 -8.92 -3.59 -32.38
N GLU A 287 -9.56 -4.76 -32.26
CA GLU A 287 -9.33 -5.86 -33.20
C GLU A 287 -9.77 -5.48 -34.62
N GLY A 288 -8.97 -5.85 -35.62
CA GLY A 288 -9.27 -5.54 -37.03
C GLY A 288 -9.20 -4.05 -37.39
N PHE A 289 -8.63 -3.20 -36.52
CA PHE A 289 -8.51 -1.76 -36.76
C PHE A 289 -7.69 -1.41 -38.01
N ASP A 290 -8.31 -0.67 -38.92
CA ASP A 290 -7.74 -0.12 -40.16
C ASP A 290 -7.65 1.42 -40.04
N PRO A 291 -6.45 1.97 -39.77
CA PRO A 291 -6.22 3.40 -39.65
C PRO A 291 -6.68 4.20 -40.87
N THR A 292 -6.44 3.68 -42.08
CA THR A 292 -6.75 4.37 -43.34
C THR A 292 -8.25 4.57 -43.45
N SER A 293 -9.00 3.49 -43.22
CA SER A 293 -10.47 3.48 -43.31
C SER A 293 -11.11 4.36 -42.23
N VAL A 294 -10.62 4.32 -40.99
CA VAL A 294 -11.11 5.16 -39.89
C VAL A 294 -10.86 6.65 -40.15
N PHE A 295 -9.61 7.02 -40.48
CA PHE A 295 -9.20 8.42 -40.66
C PHE A 295 -9.92 9.08 -41.84
N PHE A 296 -9.88 8.47 -43.03
CA PHE A 296 -10.50 9.08 -44.22
C PHE A 296 -12.03 9.05 -44.17
N THR A 297 -12.65 8.08 -43.48
CA THR A 297 -14.10 8.12 -43.23
C THR A 297 -14.50 9.36 -42.44
N ALA A 298 -13.73 9.71 -41.41
CA ALA A 298 -14.03 10.88 -40.59
C ALA A 298 -14.08 12.14 -41.47
N PHE A 299 -13.06 12.41 -42.28
CA PHE A 299 -13.04 13.61 -43.13
C PHE A 299 -14.04 13.57 -44.30
N ALA A 300 -14.34 12.40 -44.87
CA ALA A 300 -15.35 12.28 -45.92
C ALA A 300 -16.79 12.57 -45.44
N LEU A 301 -17.03 12.52 -44.12
CA LEU A 301 -18.35 12.71 -43.50
C LEU A 301 -18.43 13.90 -42.54
N MET A 302 -17.30 14.51 -42.16
CA MET A 302 -17.25 15.77 -41.43
C MET A 302 -17.63 16.96 -42.32
N ASP A 303 -18.24 17.98 -41.72
CA ASP A 303 -18.63 19.25 -42.37
C ASP A 303 -17.40 20.19 -42.51
N GLU A 304 -16.32 19.68 -43.11
CA GLU A 304 -15.02 20.34 -43.28
C GLU A 304 -14.46 20.18 -44.71
N PRO A 305 -15.15 20.72 -45.74
CA PRO A 305 -14.84 20.45 -47.14
C PRO A 305 -13.45 20.93 -47.56
N GLU A 306 -13.00 22.09 -47.07
CA GLU A 306 -11.67 22.66 -47.41
C GLU A 306 -10.52 21.87 -46.79
N LEU A 307 -10.74 21.24 -45.63
CA LEU A 307 -9.74 20.37 -45.00
C LEU A 307 -9.72 19.01 -45.69
N PHE A 308 -10.88 18.46 -46.05
CA PHE A 308 -10.97 17.22 -46.82
C PHE A 308 -10.27 17.35 -48.18
N GLU A 309 -10.51 18.42 -48.94
CA GLU A 309 -9.83 18.67 -50.23
C GLU A 309 -8.30 18.70 -50.08
N ARG A 310 -7.78 19.41 -49.06
CA ARG A 310 -6.34 19.47 -48.76
C ARG A 310 -5.76 18.11 -48.37
N LEU A 311 -6.46 17.31 -47.57
CA LEU A 311 -6.04 15.98 -47.13
C LEU A 311 -6.08 14.92 -48.24
N THR A 312 -6.94 15.08 -49.26
CA THR A 312 -7.07 14.11 -50.36
C THR A 312 -6.26 14.45 -51.62
N THR A 313 -5.90 15.72 -51.84
CA THR A 313 -5.21 16.16 -53.07
C THR A 313 -3.75 15.68 -53.16
N LYS A 314 -3.08 15.52 -52.01
CA LYS A 314 -1.73 14.96 -51.86
C LYS A 314 -1.69 14.16 -50.56
N LYS A 315 -0.76 13.20 -50.43
CA LYS A 315 -0.49 12.59 -49.12
C LYS A 315 0.11 13.69 -48.21
N PRO A 316 -0.53 14.05 -47.07
CA PRO A 316 0.00 15.05 -46.17
C PRO A 316 1.28 14.57 -45.47
N ALA A 317 2.09 15.52 -45.01
CA ALA A 317 3.29 15.28 -44.22
C ALA A 317 3.26 16.12 -42.92
N VAL A 318 3.85 15.60 -41.85
CA VAL A 318 4.07 16.35 -40.60
C VAL A 318 5.02 17.51 -40.87
N THR A 319 4.65 18.70 -40.39
CA THR A 319 5.42 19.96 -40.54
C THR A 319 5.93 20.51 -39.23
N ARG A 320 5.18 20.28 -38.15
CA ARG A 320 5.55 20.66 -36.79
C ARG A 320 5.09 19.55 -35.86
N GLU A 321 5.94 19.23 -34.90
CA GLU A 321 5.65 18.44 -33.73
C GLU A 321 5.95 19.34 -32.53
N PHE A 322 5.05 19.41 -31.55
CA PHE A 322 5.26 20.21 -30.36
C PHE A 322 4.48 19.67 -29.17
N LYS A 323 4.95 20.01 -27.97
CA LYS A 323 4.31 19.66 -26.70
C LYS A 323 3.74 20.92 -26.05
N CYS A 324 2.47 20.88 -25.66
CA CYS A 324 1.88 21.93 -24.82
C CYS A 324 0.79 21.40 -23.90
N THR A 325 0.45 22.20 -22.89
CA THR A 325 -0.71 21.98 -22.03
C THR A 325 -1.94 22.65 -22.64
N LEU A 326 -2.98 21.86 -22.89
CA LEU A 326 -4.26 22.27 -23.45
C LEU A 326 -5.32 22.33 -22.34
N GLU A 327 -6.07 23.43 -22.22
CA GLU A 327 -7.29 23.50 -21.41
C GLU A 327 -8.52 23.48 -22.33
N LEU A 328 -9.46 22.56 -22.07
CA LEU A 328 -10.66 22.41 -22.89
C LEU A 328 -11.63 23.58 -22.68
N VAL A 329 -11.97 24.27 -23.75
CA VAL A 329 -12.95 25.38 -23.75
C VAL A 329 -14.36 24.87 -24.08
N GLN A 330 -14.49 24.10 -25.17
CA GLN A 330 -15.81 23.67 -25.68
C GLN A 330 -15.70 22.44 -26.58
N THR A 331 -16.72 21.57 -26.54
CA THR A 331 -16.90 20.45 -27.47
C THR A 331 -18.05 20.71 -28.46
N PHE A 332 -17.93 20.15 -29.66
CA PHE A 332 -18.91 20.20 -30.75
C PHE A 332 -19.13 18.78 -31.27
N ARG A 333 -20.18 18.14 -30.77
CA ARG A 333 -20.59 16.78 -31.20
C ARG A 333 -21.09 16.81 -32.66
N PRO A 334 -20.85 15.75 -33.46
CA PRO A 334 -21.37 15.62 -34.81
C PRO A 334 -22.91 15.68 -34.85
N SER A 335 -23.46 16.24 -35.92
CA SER A 335 -24.91 16.33 -36.09
C SER A 335 -25.55 14.96 -36.35
N ASP A 336 -26.85 14.82 -36.03
CA ASP A 336 -27.64 13.60 -36.27
C ASP A 336 -27.50 13.07 -37.71
N ASP A 337 -27.37 13.96 -38.69
CA ASP A 337 -27.23 13.57 -40.09
C ASP A 337 -25.85 13.02 -40.42
N VAL A 338 -24.78 13.54 -39.80
CA VAL A 338 -23.44 12.93 -39.86
C VAL A 338 -23.47 11.55 -39.19
N VAL A 339 -24.06 11.44 -37.99
CA VAL A 339 -24.18 10.17 -37.26
C VAL A 339 -24.97 9.12 -38.07
N LYS A 340 -26.07 9.51 -38.76
CA LYS A 340 -26.81 8.63 -39.67
C LYS A 340 -25.97 8.19 -40.87
N ARG A 341 -25.25 9.11 -41.53
CA ARG A 341 -24.39 8.80 -42.68
C ARG A 341 -23.30 7.78 -42.31
N VAL A 342 -22.61 8.01 -41.18
CA VAL A 342 -21.60 7.09 -40.64
C VAL A 342 -22.19 5.69 -40.40
N LYS A 343 -23.36 5.59 -39.76
CA LYS A 343 -24.05 4.30 -39.52
C LYS A 343 -24.52 3.59 -40.80
N SER A 344 -24.65 4.31 -41.92
CA SER A 344 -25.04 3.75 -43.23
C SER A 344 -23.85 3.42 -44.14
N LEU A 345 -22.61 3.57 -43.66
CA LEU A 345 -21.42 3.47 -44.48
C LEU A 345 -21.11 2.04 -44.91
N VAL A 346 -20.80 1.88 -46.20
CA VAL A 346 -20.34 0.63 -46.81
C VAL A 346 -19.03 0.91 -47.53
N ILE A 347 -17.99 0.12 -47.24
CA ILE A 347 -16.66 0.23 -47.86
C ILE A 347 -16.38 -1.09 -48.59
N GLY A 348 -16.30 -1.02 -49.91
CA GLY A 348 -16.34 -2.21 -50.76
C GLY A 348 -17.68 -2.95 -50.60
N ASP A 349 -17.63 -4.25 -50.31
CA ASP A 349 -18.82 -5.09 -50.10
C ASP A 349 -19.21 -5.25 -48.61
N LYS A 350 -18.63 -4.46 -47.70
CA LYS A 350 -18.81 -4.62 -46.24
C LYS A 350 -19.33 -3.33 -45.59
N ALA A 351 -20.27 -3.48 -44.65
CA ALA A 351 -20.64 -2.41 -43.73
C ALA A 351 -19.43 -2.00 -42.88
N ALA A 352 -19.19 -0.69 -42.76
CA ALA A 352 -18.08 -0.13 -42.00
C ALA A 352 -18.61 0.54 -40.73
N TYR A 353 -18.23 0.01 -39.56
CA TYR A 353 -18.72 0.45 -38.25
C TYR A 353 -17.73 1.42 -37.59
N HIS A 354 -17.54 2.58 -38.20
CA HIS A 354 -16.67 3.63 -37.69
C HIS A 354 -17.40 4.52 -36.69
N ALA A 355 -16.68 5.06 -35.71
CA ALA A 355 -17.25 6.03 -34.76
C ALA A 355 -17.33 7.43 -35.38
N PRO A 356 -18.45 8.15 -35.26
CA PRO A 356 -18.58 9.52 -35.77
C PRO A 356 -17.62 10.46 -35.01
N VAL A 357 -17.15 11.50 -35.69
CA VAL A 357 -16.12 12.43 -35.20
C VAL A 357 -16.68 13.85 -35.13
N GLY A 358 -16.38 14.55 -34.03
CA GLY A 358 -16.66 15.97 -33.83
C GLY A 358 -15.39 16.74 -33.48
N LYS A 359 -15.55 17.92 -32.89
CA LYS A 359 -14.44 18.84 -32.58
C LYS A 359 -14.39 19.18 -31.09
N ALA A 360 -13.22 19.54 -30.62
CA ALA A 360 -12.99 20.18 -29.33
C ALA A 360 -12.03 21.37 -29.50
N ILE A 361 -12.36 22.50 -28.87
CA ILE A 361 -11.55 23.72 -28.89
C ILE A 361 -10.82 23.84 -27.55
N PHE A 362 -9.51 24.08 -27.61
CA PHE A 362 -8.64 24.25 -26.45
C PHE A 362 -7.89 25.57 -26.53
N LYS A 363 -7.55 26.13 -25.38
CA LYS A 363 -6.61 27.26 -25.19
C LYS A 363 -5.36 26.76 -24.45
N GLN A 364 -4.37 27.63 -24.24
CA GLN A 364 -3.25 27.32 -23.34
C GLN A 364 -3.77 27.06 -21.92
N GLY A 365 -3.37 25.93 -21.34
CA GLY A 365 -3.65 25.55 -19.96
C GLY A 365 -2.40 25.48 -19.10
N VAL A 366 -2.57 25.35 -17.79
CA VAL A 366 -1.49 25.08 -16.82
C VAL A 366 -1.92 23.94 -15.89
N ILE A 367 -1.03 22.98 -15.67
CA ILE A 367 -1.14 21.95 -14.64
C ILE A 367 0.08 22.14 -13.74
N GLU A 368 -0.17 22.53 -12.50
CA GLU A 368 0.84 22.71 -11.46
C GLU A 368 1.07 21.39 -10.72
N ASP A 369 2.28 21.17 -10.21
CA ASP A 369 2.63 20.02 -9.38
C ASP A 369 3.77 20.37 -8.40
N ASP A 370 4.37 19.36 -7.76
CA ASP A 370 5.47 19.51 -6.79
C ASP A 370 6.81 19.93 -7.42
N TRP A 371 6.87 20.18 -8.74
CA TRP A 371 8.08 20.52 -9.48
C TRP A 371 7.99 21.91 -10.12
N GLU A 372 9.04 22.71 -9.97
CA GLU A 372 9.19 23.95 -10.72
C GLU A 372 9.53 23.64 -12.19
N ARG A 373 8.50 23.41 -13.01
CA ARG A 373 8.61 23.14 -14.45
C ARG A 373 8.57 24.45 -15.23
N THR A 374 9.45 24.59 -16.24
CA THR A 374 9.29 25.64 -17.25
C THR A 374 7.92 25.49 -17.93
N PRO A 375 7.06 26.53 -17.96
CA PRO A 375 5.79 26.47 -18.66
C PRO A 375 5.98 26.09 -20.13
N THR A 376 5.12 25.22 -20.67
CA THR A 376 5.15 24.94 -22.10
C THR A 376 4.63 26.16 -22.86
N GLU A 377 5.49 26.75 -23.69
CA GLU A 377 5.13 27.90 -24.53
C GLU A 377 4.01 27.51 -25.50
N TRP A 378 3.06 28.42 -25.69
CA TRP A 378 2.00 28.23 -26.68
C TRP A 378 2.59 28.41 -28.09
N PRO A 379 2.56 27.39 -28.96
CA PRO A 379 3.42 27.35 -30.15
C PRO A 379 2.81 28.01 -31.40
N LEU A 380 1.71 28.76 -31.24
CA LEU A 380 0.92 29.38 -32.30
C LEU A 380 0.59 30.84 -31.96
N ASP A 381 0.40 31.67 -32.99
CA ASP A 381 -0.16 33.02 -32.84
C ASP A 381 -1.69 33.01 -32.60
N GLU A 382 -2.35 31.88 -32.82
CA GLU A 382 -3.78 31.65 -32.61
C GLU A 382 -4.08 31.38 -31.13
N GLU A 383 -5.01 32.11 -30.48
CA GLU A 383 -5.34 31.89 -29.05
C GLU A 383 -5.93 30.50 -28.73
N THR A 384 -6.38 29.75 -29.74
CA THR A 384 -7.04 28.45 -29.58
C THR A 384 -6.63 27.44 -30.65
N MET A 385 -6.60 26.16 -30.28
CA MET A 385 -6.45 25.03 -31.18
C MET A 385 -7.74 24.24 -31.29
N THR A 386 -8.05 23.74 -32.49
CA THR A 386 -9.13 22.77 -32.72
C THR A 386 -8.56 21.38 -32.93
N PHE A 387 -9.06 20.40 -32.17
CA PHE A 387 -8.76 18.99 -32.31
C PHE A 387 -10.02 18.18 -32.59
N PHE A 388 -9.84 16.99 -33.14
CA PHE A 388 -10.93 16.10 -33.54
C PHE A 388 -10.94 14.84 -32.68
N PHE A 389 -12.13 14.41 -32.25
CA PHE A 389 -12.31 13.23 -31.39
C PHE A 389 -13.59 12.48 -31.76
N ASN A 390 -13.63 11.20 -31.42
CA ASN A 390 -14.85 10.40 -31.54
C ASN A 390 -15.94 10.95 -30.60
N ASP A 391 -17.20 10.90 -31.04
CA ASP A 391 -18.36 11.43 -30.31
C ASP A 391 -18.47 10.91 -28.87
N SER A 392 -18.15 9.62 -28.66
CA SER A 392 -18.14 8.95 -27.37
C SER A 392 -17.09 9.45 -26.37
N LEU A 393 -16.08 10.20 -26.85
CA LEU A 393 -15.12 10.93 -26.03
C LEU A 393 -15.59 12.36 -25.77
N LEU A 394 -16.09 13.05 -26.81
CA LEU A 394 -16.62 14.42 -26.69
C LEU A 394 -17.79 14.52 -25.69
N GLU A 395 -18.56 13.45 -25.55
CA GLU A 395 -19.62 13.29 -24.55
C GLU A 395 -19.10 13.24 -23.10
N LYS A 396 -17.83 12.87 -22.89
CA LYS A 396 -17.18 12.73 -21.57
C LYS A 396 -16.17 13.85 -21.27
N MET A 397 -15.95 14.74 -22.23
CA MET A 397 -14.96 15.82 -22.15
C MET A 397 -15.57 17.06 -21.49
N MET A 398 -15.15 17.37 -20.27
CA MET A 398 -15.71 18.43 -19.43
C MET A 398 -14.89 19.73 -19.56
N PRO A 399 -15.50 20.89 -19.93
CA PRO A 399 -14.78 22.16 -20.01
C PRO A 399 -13.98 22.49 -18.75
N GLY A 400 -12.77 23.01 -18.92
CA GLY A 400 -11.80 23.22 -17.84
C GLY A 400 -10.84 22.05 -17.59
N MET A 401 -11.15 20.83 -18.08
CA MET A 401 -10.19 19.71 -18.05
C MET A 401 -8.90 20.09 -18.79
N ARG A 402 -7.75 19.57 -18.33
CA ARG A 402 -6.45 19.89 -18.92
C ARG A 402 -5.69 18.63 -19.35
N ILE A 403 -4.97 18.75 -20.45
CA ILE A 403 -4.20 17.67 -21.07
C ILE A 403 -2.80 18.19 -21.41
N VAL A 404 -1.74 17.50 -20.99
CA VAL A 404 -0.40 17.67 -21.57
C VAL A 404 -0.30 16.72 -22.76
N ALA A 405 -0.09 17.26 -23.96
CA ALA A 405 -0.12 16.48 -25.19
C ALA A 405 1.08 16.78 -26.10
N VAL A 406 1.51 15.76 -26.84
CA VAL A 406 2.34 15.89 -28.04
C VAL A 406 1.41 15.97 -29.24
N ILE A 407 1.59 17.02 -30.05
CA ILE A 407 0.68 17.41 -31.12
C ILE A 407 1.47 17.44 -32.43
N CYS A 408 0.92 16.78 -33.45
CA CYS A 408 1.44 16.82 -34.80
C CYS A 408 0.56 17.70 -35.70
N GLU A 409 1.20 18.61 -36.46
CA GLU A 409 0.55 19.48 -37.45
C GLU A 409 0.97 19.08 -38.87
N LEU A 410 -0.02 18.69 -39.68
CA LEU A 410 0.17 18.32 -41.08
C LEU A 410 0.20 19.55 -42.00
N ASP A 411 0.91 19.47 -43.13
CA ASP A 411 0.94 20.49 -44.19
C ASP A 411 -0.41 20.77 -44.87
N ALA A 412 -1.44 19.97 -44.56
CA ALA A 412 -2.83 20.20 -44.89
C ALA A 412 -3.56 21.15 -43.91
N GLY A 413 -2.95 21.51 -42.77
CA GLY A 413 -3.55 22.32 -41.69
C GLY A 413 -4.38 21.53 -40.67
N LEU A 414 -4.22 20.19 -40.62
CA LEU A 414 -4.81 19.35 -39.57
C LEU A 414 -3.83 19.25 -38.39
N ARG A 415 -4.34 19.44 -37.18
CA ARG A 415 -3.65 19.09 -35.93
C ARG A 415 -4.33 17.86 -35.31
N PHE A 416 -3.54 16.90 -34.83
CA PHE A 416 -4.02 15.74 -34.10
C PHE A 416 -3.12 15.45 -32.90
N ILE A 417 -3.64 14.70 -31.93
CA ILE A 417 -2.88 14.31 -30.75
C ILE A 417 -2.14 13.01 -31.05
N GLU A 418 -0.80 13.07 -31.02
CA GLU A 418 0.09 11.93 -31.21
C GLU A 418 0.34 11.18 -29.91
N ASN A 419 0.45 11.91 -28.81
CA ASN A 419 0.56 11.33 -27.47
C ASN A 419 -0.08 12.26 -26.42
N ILE A 420 -0.51 11.69 -25.30
CA ILE A 420 -0.84 12.42 -24.08
C ILE A 420 0.22 12.01 -23.04
N GLU A 421 0.62 12.91 -22.16
CA GLU A 421 1.53 12.59 -21.03
C GLU A 421 0.83 12.70 -19.68
N ASN A 422 -0.15 13.59 -19.58
CA ASN A 422 -0.91 13.82 -18.36
C ASN A 422 -2.30 14.36 -18.73
N ILE A 423 -3.30 14.04 -17.91
CA ILE A 423 -4.68 14.50 -18.05
C ILE A 423 -5.26 14.69 -16.64
N VAL A 424 -5.94 15.81 -16.42
CA VAL A 424 -6.53 16.15 -15.11
C VAL A 424 -7.95 16.71 -15.29
N PRO A 425 -8.87 16.48 -14.32
CA PRO A 425 -10.26 16.93 -14.40
C PRO A 425 -10.38 18.46 -14.30
N SER A 426 -11.59 18.98 -14.57
CA SER A 426 -11.85 20.42 -14.59
C SER A 426 -11.49 21.12 -13.27
N PHE A 427 -11.82 20.48 -12.15
CA PHE A 427 -11.58 20.94 -10.79
C PHE A 427 -10.13 20.79 -10.31
N TYR A 428 -9.18 20.39 -11.17
CA TYR A 428 -7.80 20.10 -10.73
C TYR A 428 -7.10 21.33 -10.14
N VAL A 429 -6.68 21.23 -8.89
CA VAL A 429 -5.87 22.23 -8.17
C VAL A 429 -4.70 21.50 -7.51
N TYR A 430 -3.51 22.08 -7.57
CA TYR A 430 -2.38 21.65 -6.74
C TYR A 430 -2.25 22.62 -5.55
N LEU A 431 -2.04 22.08 -4.36
CA LEU A 431 -1.88 22.88 -3.14
C LEU A 431 -0.44 22.75 -2.63
N PRO A 432 0.31 23.86 -2.46
CA PRO A 432 1.67 23.81 -1.88
C PRO A 432 1.74 23.12 -0.51
N GLN A 433 0.64 23.07 0.23
CA GLN A 433 0.48 22.34 1.50
C GLN A 433 0.79 20.83 1.35
N GLU A 434 0.64 20.24 0.16
CA GLU A 434 1.05 18.86 -0.14
C GLU A 434 2.56 18.65 0.13
N MET A 435 3.40 19.67 -0.07
CA MET A 435 4.83 19.60 0.21
C MET A 435 5.16 19.63 1.71
N MET A 436 4.24 20.11 2.55
CA MET A 436 4.48 20.33 3.99
C MET A 436 4.32 19.07 4.85
N ARG A 437 3.91 17.95 4.25
CA ARG A 437 3.70 16.63 4.88
C ARG A 437 4.94 16.12 5.62
N HIS A 438 6.13 16.40 5.10
CA HIS A 438 7.41 15.99 5.68
C HIS A 438 8.28 17.17 6.13
N TYR A 439 7.69 18.37 6.25
CA TYR A 439 8.40 19.56 6.70
C TYR A 439 9.02 19.33 8.08
N LYS A 440 10.31 19.66 8.18
CA LYS A 440 11.08 19.70 9.43
C LYS A 440 11.65 21.10 9.55
N GLU A 441 11.48 21.73 10.70
CA GLU A 441 12.00 23.08 10.94
C GLU A 441 13.51 23.16 10.65
N PRO A 442 13.96 24.14 9.85
CA PRO A 442 15.37 24.37 9.61
C PRO A 442 16.10 24.65 10.93
N LYS A 443 17.12 23.86 11.25
CA LYS A 443 18.03 24.19 12.35
C LYS A 443 18.85 25.41 11.98
N GLN A 444 19.03 26.34 12.91
CA GLN A 444 19.98 27.45 12.74
C GLN A 444 21.35 26.89 12.36
N ASN A 445 21.92 27.45 11.29
CA ASN A 445 23.21 27.07 10.75
C ASN A 445 24.13 28.30 10.89
N ASP A 446 25.18 28.18 11.71
CA ASP A 446 26.13 29.28 11.96
C ASP A 446 26.98 29.64 10.73
N ARG A 447 26.87 28.86 9.65
CA ARG A 447 27.58 29.10 8.39
C ARG A 447 26.84 30.18 7.58
N PRO A 448 27.49 31.30 7.21
CA PRO A 448 26.85 32.34 6.41
C PRO A 448 26.37 31.77 5.07
N ALA A 449 25.19 32.20 4.63
CA ALA A 449 24.62 31.76 3.36
C ALA A 449 25.55 32.14 2.19
N PRO A 450 25.85 31.21 1.26
CA PRO A 450 26.72 31.50 0.12
C PRO A 450 26.08 32.56 -0.77
N SER A 451 26.77 33.68 -0.97
CA SER A 451 26.31 34.75 -1.85
C SER A 451 26.80 34.53 -3.28
N VAL A 452 26.07 35.08 -4.25
CA VAL A 452 26.46 35.06 -5.68
C VAL A 452 27.82 35.73 -5.94
N TYR A 453 28.33 36.52 -4.98
CA TYR A 453 29.61 37.22 -5.06
C TYR A 453 30.80 36.45 -4.45
N ASP A 454 30.57 35.37 -3.69
CA ASP A 454 31.61 34.55 -3.05
C ASP A 454 31.57 33.09 -3.57
N THR A 455 31.91 32.91 -4.84
CA THR A 455 31.96 31.60 -5.51
C THR A 455 33.21 30.78 -5.21
N GLN A 456 34.13 31.26 -4.36
CA GLN A 456 35.42 30.61 -4.07
C GLN A 456 35.81 30.66 -2.59
N GLN A 457 35.19 29.82 -1.76
CA GLN A 457 35.80 29.38 -0.50
C GLN A 457 35.59 27.89 -0.20
N ASN A 458 35.66 27.07 -1.25
CA ASN A 458 35.98 25.63 -1.16
C ASN A 458 37.38 25.44 -1.76
N GLY A 459 38.41 25.61 -0.93
CA GLY A 459 39.81 25.46 -1.32
C GLY A 459 40.73 25.42 -0.09
N ASP A 460 41.23 24.23 0.20
CA ASP A 460 42.44 23.90 0.98
C ASP A 460 42.82 24.81 2.16
N ALA A 461 42.39 24.41 3.36
CA ALA A 461 43.00 24.83 4.63
C ALA A 461 42.91 23.70 5.66
N ASN A 462 43.58 22.59 5.38
CA ASN A 462 43.77 21.49 6.33
C ASN A 462 45.26 21.39 6.68
N GLU A 463 45.73 22.25 7.59
CA GLU A 463 46.91 22.05 8.45
C GLU A 463 47.06 23.23 9.45
N ASP A 464 47.66 22.98 10.61
CA ASP A 464 48.12 23.95 11.62
C ASP A 464 47.11 24.91 12.30
N VAL A 465 46.27 24.40 13.22
CA VAL A 465 46.27 24.87 14.64
C VAL A 465 45.92 23.70 15.58
N ALA A 466 46.91 22.89 15.95
CA ALA A 466 46.78 21.91 17.03
C ALA A 466 47.62 22.33 18.24
N GLU A 467 47.22 23.39 18.97
CA GLU A 467 47.68 23.59 20.35
C GLU A 467 46.76 24.50 21.19
N LYS A 468 46.55 24.10 22.46
CA LYS A 468 45.95 24.87 23.58
C LYS A 468 44.43 25.13 23.57
N ALA A 469 43.68 24.17 24.10
CA ALA A 469 42.91 24.38 25.34
C ALA A 469 42.43 23.05 25.95
N THR A 470 43.26 22.40 26.77
CA THR A 470 42.82 21.28 27.62
C THR A 470 42.11 21.80 28.87
N MET A 471 40.78 21.69 28.91
CA MET A 471 39.96 21.82 30.12
C MET A 471 38.98 20.66 30.21
N SER A 472 39.44 19.53 30.75
CA SER A 472 38.63 18.34 30.96
C SER A 472 37.58 18.59 32.06
N ILE A 473 36.30 18.47 31.73
CA ILE A 473 35.23 18.31 32.73
C ILE A 473 35.02 16.80 32.93
N PRO A 474 35.34 16.21 34.11
CA PRO A 474 35.09 14.80 34.36
C PRO A 474 33.61 14.60 34.70
N GLY A 475 32.86 13.79 33.93
CA GLY A 475 31.49 13.43 34.32
C GLY A 475 30.56 12.82 33.28
N LEU A 476 30.78 13.01 31.97
CA LEU A 476 29.99 12.34 30.92
C LEU A 476 30.83 11.29 30.18
N GLY A 477 30.21 10.14 29.91
CA GLY A 477 30.80 9.08 29.10
C GLY A 477 31.02 9.51 27.65
N GLN A 478 31.91 8.80 26.97
CA GLN A 478 32.20 9.04 25.55
C GLN A 478 30.95 8.80 24.70
N ILE A 479 30.40 9.87 24.11
CA ILE A 479 29.53 9.73 22.94
C ILE A 479 30.45 9.34 21.78
N PRO A 480 30.23 8.20 21.09
CA PRO A 480 30.97 7.89 19.88
C PRO A 480 30.72 8.99 18.85
N THR A 481 31.77 9.65 18.38
CA THR A 481 31.67 10.57 17.24
C THR A 481 31.15 9.79 16.04
N GLN A 482 29.93 10.06 15.61
CA GLN A 482 29.42 9.52 14.35
C GLN A 482 30.38 9.93 13.22
N PRO A 483 30.84 8.99 12.38
CA PRO A 483 31.72 9.32 11.27
C PRO A 483 30.96 10.19 10.26
N THR A 484 31.55 11.33 9.90
CA THR A 484 31.02 12.21 8.85
C THR A 484 31.01 11.45 7.53
N ILE A 485 29.84 11.02 7.07
CA ILE A 485 29.70 10.29 5.80
C ILE A 485 29.85 11.30 4.66
N THR A 486 31.00 11.26 3.97
CA THR A 486 31.17 11.91 2.68
C THR A 486 30.27 11.21 1.67
N ALA A 487 29.23 11.87 1.18
CA ALA A 487 28.30 11.30 0.20
C ALA A 487 29.02 11.04 -1.12
N THR A 488 29.06 9.77 -1.54
CA THR A 488 29.69 9.32 -2.79
C THR A 488 28.62 8.86 -3.79
N ASN A 489 27.91 9.82 -4.38
CA ASN A 489 27.02 9.54 -5.50
C ASN A 489 27.86 9.06 -6.70
N ARG A 490 27.58 7.86 -7.20
CA ARG A 490 28.27 7.23 -8.32
C ARG A 490 27.28 6.48 -9.22
N VAL A 491 27.59 6.40 -10.51
CA VAL A 491 26.81 5.61 -11.46
C VAL A 491 27.48 4.26 -11.69
N VAL A 492 26.71 3.18 -11.60
CA VAL A 492 27.11 1.81 -11.94
C VAL A 492 26.39 1.40 -13.23
N THR A 493 27.13 1.33 -14.34
CA THR A 493 26.62 0.84 -15.62
C THR A 493 26.78 -0.69 -15.68
N LEU A 494 25.70 -1.41 -15.97
CA LEU A 494 25.69 -2.86 -16.14
C LEU A 494 25.39 -3.24 -17.58
N ARG A 495 26.21 -4.13 -18.14
CA ARG A 495 25.96 -4.77 -19.45
C ARG A 495 24.83 -5.81 -19.36
N PRO A 496 24.18 -6.18 -20.48
CA PRO A 496 23.18 -7.25 -20.49
C PRO A 496 23.67 -8.54 -19.82
N ALA A 497 22.80 -9.16 -19.03
CA ALA A 497 23.05 -10.35 -18.21
C ALA A 497 24.20 -10.21 -17.19
N CYS A 498 24.57 -8.99 -16.76
CA CYS A 498 25.52 -8.77 -15.66
C CYS A 498 24.80 -8.39 -14.36
N GLU A 499 25.48 -8.51 -13.22
CA GLU A 499 24.93 -8.15 -11.91
C GLU A 499 25.89 -7.31 -11.06
N TRP A 500 25.37 -6.26 -10.41
CA TRP A 500 26.07 -5.53 -9.35
C TRP A 500 25.82 -6.24 -8.02
N ARG A 501 26.90 -6.63 -7.34
CA ARG A 501 26.89 -7.31 -6.04
C ARG A 501 27.36 -6.33 -4.99
N PHE A 502 26.64 -6.21 -3.88
CA PHE A 502 26.94 -5.24 -2.83
C PHE A 502 26.64 -5.78 -1.42
N GLN A 503 27.38 -5.26 -0.45
CA GLN A 503 27.25 -5.55 0.98
C GLN A 503 27.13 -4.24 1.75
N THR A 504 26.22 -4.19 2.72
CA THR A 504 25.91 -2.99 3.50
C THR A 504 25.64 -3.35 4.96
N SER A 505 26.25 -2.61 5.87
CA SER A 505 25.89 -2.60 7.28
C SER A 505 24.57 -1.85 7.51
N GLN A 506 23.94 -2.06 8.66
CA GLN A 506 22.74 -1.32 9.05
C GLN A 506 23.03 0.16 9.35
N ALA A 507 24.29 0.51 9.65
CA ALA A 507 24.73 1.89 9.92
C ALA A 507 25.08 2.68 8.64
N SER A 508 25.23 2.00 7.50
CA SER A 508 25.61 2.58 6.21
C SER A 508 24.63 2.13 5.11
N PRO A 509 23.37 2.61 5.14
CA PRO A 509 22.41 2.34 4.07
C PRO A 509 22.92 2.89 2.74
N VAL A 510 22.55 2.24 1.64
CA VAL A 510 22.75 2.74 0.28
C VAL A 510 21.41 2.99 -0.38
N VAL A 511 21.33 4.07 -1.15
CA VAL A 511 20.15 4.42 -1.94
C VAL A 511 20.46 4.17 -3.40
N VAL A 512 19.63 3.36 -4.05
CA VAL A 512 19.81 2.95 -5.45
C VAL A 512 18.62 3.44 -6.27
N LYS A 513 18.88 4.06 -7.42
CA LYS A 513 17.86 4.42 -8.41
C LYS A 513 18.21 3.84 -9.77
N LEU A 514 17.22 3.32 -10.48
CA LEU A 514 17.37 2.92 -11.89
C LEU A 514 17.27 4.18 -12.78
N LEU A 515 18.35 4.54 -13.46
CA LEU A 515 18.40 5.69 -14.37
C LEU A 515 17.92 5.32 -15.78
N SER A 516 18.39 4.19 -16.30
CA SER A 516 18.12 3.73 -17.65
C SER A 516 18.14 2.19 -17.73
N GLY A 517 17.46 1.61 -18.72
CA GLY A 517 17.35 0.16 -18.91
C GLY A 517 16.39 -0.53 -17.93
N THR A 518 16.63 -1.81 -17.66
CA THR A 518 15.81 -2.64 -16.74
C THR A 518 16.71 -3.32 -15.72
N ALA A 519 16.29 -3.38 -14.45
CA ALA A 519 17.05 -4.06 -13.40
C ALA A 519 16.12 -4.75 -12.40
N GLU A 520 16.60 -5.81 -11.74
CA GLU A 520 15.82 -6.57 -10.76
C GLU A 520 16.65 -7.03 -9.56
N LYS A 521 16.00 -7.09 -8.40
CA LYS A 521 16.53 -7.69 -7.16
C LYS A 521 15.65 -8.89 -6.80
N ASP A 522 16.25 -10.08 -6.67
CA ASP A 522 15.53 -11.34 -6.38
C ASP A 522 14.28 -11.54 -7.28
N GLY A 523 14.39 -11.17 -8.57
CA GLY A 523 13.32 -11.24 -9.58
C GLY A 523 12.26 -10.12 -9.53
N VAL A 524 12.33 -9.21 -8.55
CA VAL A 524 11.48 -8.01 -8.45
C VAL A 524 12.10 -6.89 -9.28
N GLU A 525 11.33 -6.35 -10.23
CA GLU A 525 11.78 -5.28 -11.12
C GLU A 525 11.86 -3.93 -10.39
N LEU A 526 12.96 -3.20 -10.60
CA LEU A 526 13.16 -1.87 -10.04
C LEU A 526 12.50 -0.83 -10.94
N GLY A 527 11.61 -0.03 -10.38
CA GLY A 527 10.95 1.06 -11.10
C GLY A 527 11.95 2.17 -11.49
N PRO A 528 11.92 2.67 -12.74
CA PRO A 528 12.74 3.80 -13.15
C PRO A 528 12.57 5.01 -12.22
N LYS A 529 13.68 5.67 -11.86
CA LYS A 529 13.77 6.86 -10.99
C LYS A 529 13.30 6.67 -9.53
N ASN A 530 12.73 5.53 -9.16
CA ASN A 530 12.40 5.23 -7.76
C ASN A 530 13.67 5.05 -6.91
N ALA A 531 13.63 5.55 -5.68
CA ALA A 531 14.71 5.41 -4.71
C ALA A 531 14.48 4.21 -3.78
N TYR A 532 15.34 3.20 -3.91
CA TYR A 532 15.36 1.98 -3.10
C TYR A 532 16.48 2.06 -2.06
N THR A 533 16.14 1.95 -0.78
CA THR A 533 17.11 2.01 0.33
C THR A 533 17.41 0.61 0.85
N PHE A 534 18.67 0.22 0.79
CA PHE A 534 19.13 -1.08 1.26
C PHE A 534 20.08 -0.90 2.45
N ALA A 535 19.82 -1.59 3.56
CA ALA A 535 20.58 -1.48 4.81
C ALA A 535 20.72 -2.86 5.47
N GLY A 536 21.92 -3.22 5.94
CA GLY A 536 22.13 -4.52 6.60
C GLY A 536 22.03 -5.73 5.67
N VAL A 537 22.17 -5.54 4.35
CA VAL A 537 22.00 -6.62 3.36
C VAL A 537 23.28 -6.95 2.59
N ASN A 538 23.45 -8.24 2.31
CA ASN A 538 24.36 -8.78 1.30
C ASN A 538 23.50 -9.21 0.10
N SER A 539 23.54 -8.45 -0.98
CA SER A 539 22.58 -8.58 -2.07
C SER A 539 23.17 -8.28 -3.45
N LYS A 540 22.31 -8.37 -4.47
CA LYS A 540 22.67 -8.10 -5.86
C LYS A 540 21.50 -7.51 -6.65
N ILE A 541 21.83 -6.70 -7.65
CA ILE A 541 20.91 -6.23 -8.67
C ILE A 541 21.39 -6.79 -10.02
N LEU A 542 20.52 -7.54 -10.67
CA LEU A 542 20.73 -8.20 -11.95
C LEU A 542 20.07 -7.37 -13.06
N THR A 543 20.65 -7.38 -14.27
CA THR A 543 19.96 -6.88 -15.47
C THR A 543 20.07 -7.89 -16.61
N TRP A 544 18.96 -8.14 -17.31
CA TRP A 544 18.93 -8.97 -18.51
C TRP A 544 19.21 -8.18 -19.79
N HIS A 545 18.91 -6.88 -19.80
CA HIS A 545 18.98 -6.02 -21.00
C HIS A 545 20.02 -4.90 -20.92
N GLY A 546 20.71 -4.76 -19.78
CA GLY A 546 21.59 -3.64 -19.47
C GLY A 546 20.84 -2.54 -18.72
N CYS A 547 21.56 -1.81 -17.86
CA CYS A 547 21.01 -0.68 -17.12
C CYS A 547 22.10 0.27 -16.59
N GLU A 548 21.68 1.43 -16.12
CA GLU A 548 22.50 2.34 -15.31
C GLU A 548 21.82 2.57 -13.96
N LEU A 549 22.58 2.40 -12.88
CA LEU A 549 22.14 2.58 -11.50
C LEU A 549 22.84 3.81 -10.90
N GLU A 550 22.09 4.77 -10.39
CA GLU A 550 22.62 5.79 -9.47
C GLU A 550 22.71 5.14 -8.07
N VAL A 551 23.89 5.20 -7.45
CA VAL A 551 24.13 4.67 -6.11
C VAL A 551 24.68 5.78 -5.23
N ASP A 552 23.90 6.15 -4.21
CA ASP A 552 24.32 7.02 -3.11
C ASP A 552 24.55 6.21 -1.83
N GLY A 553 25.45 6.70 -0.98
CA GLY A 553 25.96 5.96 0.19
C GLY A 553 27.09 4.99 -0.15
N ARG A 554 27.70 4.44 0.91
CA ARG A 554 28.92 3.61 0.85
C ARG A 554 28.59 2.14 1.14
N CYS A 555 29.00 1.26 0.24
CA CYS A 555 29.02 -0.19 0.48
C CYS A 555 30.26 -0.60 1.30
N ASP A 556 30.14 -1.66 2.09
CA ASP A 556 31.28 -2.30 2.77
C ASP A 556 32.13 -3.09 1.77
N ALA A 557 31.47 -3.74 0.81
CA ALA A 557 32.05 -4.34 -0.37
C ALA A 557 31.09 -4.18 -1.55
N GLU A 558 31.63 -3.92 -2.75
CA GLU A 558 30.85 -3.96 -3.99
C GLU A 558 31.71 -4.47 -5.17
N SER A 559 31.05 -5.06 -6.17
CA SER A 559 31.68 -5.46 -7.43
C SER A 559 30.63 -5.65 -8.52
N VAL A 560 31.04 -5.56 -9.79
CA VAL A 560 30.22 -5.99 -10.92
C VAL A 560 30.69 -7.37 -11.35
N ALA A 561 29.78 -8.35 -11.36
CA ALA A 561 30.02 -9.65 -11.96
C ALA A 561 29.60 -9.58 -13.43
N GLU A 562 30.61 -9.67 -14.30
CA GLU A 562 30.46 -9.66 -15.75
C GLU A 562 30.65 -11.06 -16.34
N TYR A 563 29.87 -11.34 -17.39
CA TYR A 563 29.93 -12.60 -18.12
C TYR A 563 30.33 -12.34 -19.58
N ALA A 564 31.01 -13.32 -20.20
CA ALA A 564 31.48 -13.20 -21.58
C ALA A 564 30.30 -13.24 -22.57
N ASN A 565 29.38 -14.18 -22.37
CA ASN A 565 28.11 -14.28 -23.08
C ASN A 565 26.94 -14.25 -22.08
N PRO A 566 25.75 -13.76 -22.45
CA PRO A 566 24.58 -13.77 -21.57
C PRO A 566 24.19 -15.15 -21.04
N THR A 567 24.45 -16.22 -21.81
CA THR A 567 24.23 -17.62 -21.43
C THR A 567 25.13 -18.12 -20.31
N ASP A 568 26.27 -17.45 -20.06
CA ASP A 568 27.27 -17.88 -19.09
C ASP A 568 26.90 -17.40 -17.66
N ASN A 569 25.91 -16.51 -17.53
CA ASN A 569 25.40 -16.09 -16.22
C ASN A 569 24.67 -17.26 -15.52
N PRO A 570 25.07 -17.68 -14.30
CA PRO A 570 24.40 -18.75 -13.56
C PRO A 570 22.89 -18.52 -13.34
N ALA A 571 22.43 -17.26 -13.28
CA ALA A 571 21.01 -16.93 -13.11
C ALA A 571 20.10 -17.45 -14.25
N ASN A 572 20.65 -17.84 -15.41
CA ASN A 572 19.87 -18.51 -16.46
C ASN A 572 19.21 -19.80 -15.94
N VAL A 573 19.80 -20.48 -14.96
CA VAL A 573 19.16 -21.67 -14.36
C VAL A 573 17.85 -21.31 -13.65
N HIS A 574 17.73 -20.11 -13.06
CA HIS A 574 16.49 -19.65 -12.42
C HIS A 574 15.39 -19.38 -13.47
N LEU A 575 15.74 -18.77 -14.61
CA LEU A 575 14.82 -18.58 -15.74
C LEU A 575 14.34 -19.92 -16.32
N ASN A 576 15.27 -20.85 -16.54
CA ASN A 576 14.97 -22.18 -17.09
C ASN A 576 14.05 -22.99 -16.14
N LEU A 577 14.33 -22.95 -14.83
CA LEU A 577 13.46 -23.54 -13.80
C LEU A 577 12.07 -22.91 -13.84
N HIS A 578 11.96 -21.58 -13.80
CA HIS A 578 10.67 -20.90 -13.86
C HIS A 578 9.88 -21.23 -15.13
N GLY A 579 10.54 -21.33 -16.29
CA GLY A 579 9.92 -21.77 -17.55
C GLY A 579 9.25 -23.15 -17.43
N GLN A 580 9.97 -24.15 -16.90
CA GLN A 580 9.41 -25.49 -16.69
C GLN A 580 8.28 -25.50 -15.65
N LEU A 581 8.43 -24.73 -14.56
CA LEU A 581 7.39 -24.59 -13.53
C LEU A 581 6.13 -23.92 -14.11
N ASN A 582 6.28 -22.94 -15.00
CA ASN A 582 5.19 -22.28 -15.71
C ASN A 582 4.41 -23.26 -16.61
N ASP A 583 5.09 -24.11 -17.38
CA ASP A 583 4.46 -25.16 -18.19
C ASP A 583 3.64 -26.13 -17.30
N MET A 584 4.15 -26.47 -16.12
CA MET A 584 3.45 -27.31 -15.14
C MET A 584 2.23 -26.61 -14.53
N ARG A 585 2.31 -25.30 -14.20
CA ARG A 585 1.14 -24.51 -13.75
C ARG A 585 0.04 -24.48 -14.80
N GLN A 586 0.41 -24.26 -16.07
CA GLN A 586 -0.55 -24.26 -17.18
C GLN A 586 -1.17 -25.64 -17.44
N ALA A 587 -0.43 -26.73 -17.22
CA ALA A 587 -0.99 -28.08 -17.26
C ALA A 587 -1.96 -28.32 -16.09
N ALA A 588 -1.56 -27.95 -14.87
CA ALA A 588 -2.37 -28.08 -13.66
C ALA A 588 -3.70 -27.31 -13.76
N ALA A 589 -3.67 -26.05 -14.19
CA ALA A 589 -4.86 -25.22 -14.41
C ALA A 589 -5.83 -25.84 -15.44
N ARG A 590 -5.31 -26.40 -16.55
CA ARG A 590 -6.13 -27.07 -17.58
C ARG A 590 -6.72 -28.39 -17.11
N GLU A 591 -6.07 -29.08 -16.18
CA GLU A 591 -6.49 -30.39 -15.66
C GLU A 591 -7.25 -30.31 -14.32
N GLY A 592 -7.41 -29.11 -13.73
CA GLY A 592 -8.03 -28.92 -12.40
C GLY A 592 -7.21 -29.51 -11.25
N LYS A 593 -5.89 -29.63 -11.45
CA LYS A 593 -4.94 -30.25 -10.52
C LYS A 593 -4.13 -29.20 -9.78
N GLU A 594 -3.41 -29.64 -8.76
CA GLU A 594 -2.36 -28.85 -8.12
C GLU A 594 -1.18 -28.62 -9.06
N GLY A 595 -0.59 -27.43 -8.96
CA GLY A 595 0.63 -27.03 -9.64
C GLY A 595 1.90 -27.70 -9.08
N PRO A 596 3.09 -27.28 -9.53
CA PRO A 596 4.34 -27.82 -9.01
C PRO A 596 4.51 -27.48 -7.53
N ARG A 597 4.89 -28.47 -6.72
CA ARG A 597 5.20 -28.34 -5.29
C ARG A 597 6.70 -28.57 -5.12
N VAL A 598 7.42 -27.46 -5.02
CA VAL A 598 8.87 -27.37 -5.14
C VAL A 598 9.50 -27.19 -3.77
N LEU A 599 10.42 -28.08 -3.40
CA LEU A 599 11.25 -27.94 -2.20
C LEU A 599 12.68 -27.56 -2.60
N ILE A 600 13.20 -26.49 -2.01
CA ILE A 600 14.57 -26.03 -2.24
C ILE A 600 15.43 -26.45 -1.03
N VAL A 601 16.41 -27.32 -1.26
CA VAL A 601 17.31 -27.86 -0.23
C VAL A 601 18.78 -27.66 -0.57
N GLY A 602 19.63 -27.77 0.44
CA GLY A 602 21.07 -27.64 0.33
C GLY A 602 21.67 -27.10 1.64
N PRO A 603 23.00 -26.96 1.71
CA PRO A 603 23.68 -26.47 2.89
C PRO A 603 23.24 -25.06 3.35
N ALA A 604 23.80 -24.61 4.47
CA ALA A 604 23.74 -23.19 4.83
C ALA A 604 24.47 -22.34 3.77
N ASP A 605 24.01 -21.11 3.57
CA ASP A 605 24.64 -20.10 2.71
C ASP A 605 24.99 -20.58 1.29
N VAL A 606 24.00 -21.16 0.61
CA VAL A 606 24.07 -21.55 -0.82
C VAL A 606 23.08 -20.78 -1.72
N GLY A 607 22.24 -19.91 -1.16
CA GLY A 607 21.31 -19.06 -1.92
C GLY A 607 19.85 -19.56 -2.04
N LYS A 608 19.43 -20.52 -1.19
CA LYS A 608 18.08 -21.13 -1.21
C LYS A 608 16.95 -20.09 -1.20
N THR A 609 16.97 -19.18 -0.22
CA THR A 609 15.98 -18.11 -0.07
C THR A 609 15.98 -17.12 -1.23
N THR A 610 17.15 -16.81 -1.82
CA THR A 610 17.23 -16.00 -3.05
C THR A 610 16.59 -16.71 -4.24
N LEU A 611 16.79 -18.02 -4.40
CA LEU A 611 16.09 -18.80 -5.43
C LEU A 611 14.58 -18.82 -5.16
N ALA A 612 14.15 -19.07 -3.92
CA ALA A 612 12.74 -19.09 -3.52
C ALA A 612 12.05 -17.76 -3.85
N ARG A 613 12.65 -16.62 -3.45
CA ARG A 613 12.18 -15.27 -3.82
C ARG A 613 12.16 -15.07 -5.33
N THR A 614 13.24 -15.41 -6.05
CA THR A 614 13.31 -15.24 -7.52
C THR A 614 12.19 -16.00 -8.25
N LEU A 615 11.97 -17.27 -7.91
CA LEU A 615 10.90 -18.09 -8.51
C LEU A 615 9.49 -17.58 -8.14
N THR A 616 9.33 -17.01 -6.94
CA THR A 616 8.08 -16.38 -6.49
C THR A 616 7.82 -15.07 -7.23
N SER A 617 8.83 -14.20 -7.37
CA SER A 617 8.76 -12.94 -8.12
C SER A 617 8.44 -13.17 -9.60
N TYR A 618 9.07 -14.15 -10.25
CA TYR A 618 8.78 -14.48 -11.64
C TYR A 618 7.38 -15.07 -11.84
N ALA A 619 6.88 -15.85 -10.87
CA ALA A 619 5.51 -16.36 -10.90
C ALA A 619 4.48 -15.24 -10.71
N THR A 620 4.66 -14.37 -9.72
CA THR A 620 3.75 -13.23 -9.46
C THR A 620 3.75 -12.22 -10.61
N ARG A 621 4.90 -11.93 -11.24
CA ARG A 621 4.99 -11.11 -12.47
C ARG A 621 4.23 -11.69 -13.66
N GLN A 622 3.92 -12.99 -13.66
CA GLN A 622 3.09 -13.65 -14.68
C GLN A 622 1.63 -13.86 -14.24
N GLY A 623 1.20 -13.26 -13.12
CA GLY A 623 -0.17 -13.34 -12.61
C GLY A 623 -0.49 -14.60 -11.81
N TYR A 624 0.48 -15.48 -11.55
CA TYR A 624 0.29 -16.63 -10.66
C TYR A 624 0.31 -16.22 -9.19
N GLN A 625 -0.34 -17.03 -8.36
CA GLN A 625 -0.46 -16.83 -6.92
C GLN A 625 0.22 -17.99 -6.15
N PRO A 626 1.54 -18.22 -6.31
CA PRO A 626 2.22 -19.30 -5.61
C PRO A 626 2.07 -19.17 -4.09
N LEU A 627 1.85 -20.30 -3.44
CA LEU A 627 1.92 -20.38 -1.99
C LEU A 627 3.36 -20.64 -1.59
N VAL A 628 3.98 -19.72 -0.84
CA VAL A 628 5.35 -19.87 -0.37
C VAL A 628 5.34 -20.34 1.08
N VAL A 629 6.21 -21.29 1.40
CA VAL A 629 6.39 -21.88 2.73
C VAL A 629 7.84 -21.66 3.17
N ASN A 630 8.04 -21.13 4.37
CA ASN A 630 9.33 -21.16 5.05
C ASN A 630 9.35 -22.33 6.04
N ALA A 631 10.21 -23.32 5.75
CA ALA A 631 10.46 -24.45 6.63
C ALA A 631 11.74 -24.26 7.49
N ASN A 632 12.47 -23.16 7.32
CA ASN A 632 13.70 -22.86 8.05
C ASN A 632 13.43 -21.91 9.23
N PRO A 633 13.41 -22.39 10.50
CA PRO A 633 13.09 -21.54 11.64
C PRO A 633 14.16 -20.47 11.91
N ARG A 634 15.37 -20.61 11.35
CA ARG A 634 16.48 -19.66 11.51
C ARG A 634 16.28 -18.35 10.74
N GLU A 635 15.38 -18.32 9.77
CA GLU A 635 15.10 -17.14 8.94
C GLU A 635 13.59 -16.86 8.95
N GLY A 636 13.19 -15.58 8.82
CA GLY A 636 11.79 -15.19 8.80
C GLY A 636 11.21 -15.17 7.39
N LEU A 637 9.90 -15.45 7.28
CA LEU A 637 9.08 -15.08 6.12
C LEU A 637 7.83 -14.40 6.67
N LEU A 638 7.75 -13.08 6.49
CA LEU A 638 6.67 -12.19 6.95
C LEU A 638 6.40 -12.29 8.46
N SER A 639 7.39 -12.73 9.23
CA SER A 639 7.28 -13.17 10.63
C SER A 639 8.66 -13.15 11.29
N LEU A 640 8.68 -13.18 12.63
CA LEU A 640 9.93 -13.20 13.40
C LEU A 640 10.71 -14.52 13.19
N PRO A 641 12.04 -14.50 13.36
CA PRO A 641 12.85 -15.71 13.50
C PRO A 641 12.31 -16.63 14.60
N GLY A 642 12.55 -17.93 14.47
CA GLY A 642 12.01 -18.97 15.35
C GLY A 642 10.60 -19.43 14.95
N THR A 643 10.17 -19.12 13.72
CA THR A 643 8.85 -19.49 13.19
C THR A 643 8.92 -20.29 11.90
N LEU A 644 7.91 -21.14 11.69
CA LEU A 644 7.59 -21.71 10.38
C LEU A 644 6.36 -20.98 9.86
N SER A 645 6.34 -20.60 8.59
CA SER A 645 5.26 -19.78 8.05
C SER A 645 4.92 -20.11 6.60
N ALA A 646 3.72 -19.75 6.18
CA ALA A 646 3.28 -19.85 4.80
C ALA A 646 2.39 -18.67 4.40
N SER A 647 2.54 -18.16 3.18
CA SER A 647 1.69 -17.08 2.65
C SER A 647 1.45 -17.27 1.15
N VAL A 648 0.29 -16.82 0.68
CA VAL A 648 0.00 -16.69 -0.75
C VAL A 648 0.63 -15.38 -1.26
N PHE A 649 1.38 -15.46 -2.36
CA PHE A 649 1.95 -14.30 -3.03
C PHE A 649 1.17 -14.04 -4.31
N ALA A 650 0.11 -13.22 -4.23
CA ALA A 650 -0.70 -12.80 -5.38
C ALA A 650 -0.28 -11.44 -5.97
N THR A 651 0.74 -10.80 -5.39
CA THR A 651 1.24 -9.46 -5.70
C THR A 651 2.75 -9.41 -5.52
N ILE A 652 3.41 -8.41 -6.11
CA ILE A 652 4.87 -8.25 -6.07
C ILE A 652 5.44 -8.28 -4.65
N LEU A 653 6.67 -8.78 -4.53
CA LEU A 653 7.45 -8.74 -3.29
C LEU A 653 8.01 -7.32 -3.09
N ASP A 654 8.36 -6.97 -1.87
CA ASP A 654 9.06 -5.72 -1.57
C ASP A 654 10.58 -5.94 -1.65
N PRO A 655 11.32 -5.23 -2.54
CA PRO A 655 12.76 -5.40 -2.64
C PRO A 655 13.51 -4.85 -1.41
N GLU A 656 12.91 -3.90 -0.66
CA GLU A 656 13.52 -3.18 0.48
C GLU A 656 13.22 -3.82 1.85
N ALA A 657 12.20 -4.67 1.95
CA ALA A 657 11.89 -5.40 3.19
C ALA A 657 13.12 -6.19 3.71
N VAL A 658 13.28 -6.27 5.03
CA VAL A 658 14.47 -6.90 5.66
C VAL A 658 14.58 -8.39 5.29
N ASP A 659 13.45 -9.08 5.22
CA ASP A 659 13.37 -10.47 4.75
C ASP A 659 13.29 -10.59 3.21
N GLY A 660 13.05 -9.47 2.52
CA GLY A 660 12.85 -9.37 1.07
C GLY A 660 11.59 -10.05 0.53
N TRP A 661 10.64 -10.41 1.40
CA TRP A 661 9.34 -10.99 1.01
C TRP A 661 8.26 -9.91 0.92
N GLY A 662 8.25 -8.96 1.86
CA GLY A 662 7.24 -7.92 1.92
C GLY A 662 6.86 -7.57 3.34
N SER A 663 5.60 -7.22 3.53
CA SER A 663 5.06 -6.72 4.79
C SER A 663 3.69 -7.30 5.08
N THR A 664 3.33 -7.35 6.37
CA THR A 664 2.01 -7.77 6.84
C THR A 664 1.07 -6.56 6.95
N PRO A 665 -0.26 -6.76 7.12
CA PRO A 665 -1.21 -5.65 7.21
C PRO A 665 -0.91 -4.74 8.41
N THR A 666 -0.95 -3.44 8.16
CA THR A 666 -0.84 -2.41 9.21
C THR A 666 -2.10 -1.54 9.22
N SER A 667 -2.23 -0.63 10.19
CA SER A 667 -3.35 0.32 10.22
C SER A 667 -3.23 1.48 9.23
N GLY A 668 -2.09 1.62 8.54
CA GLY A 668 -1.83 2.66 7.54
C GLY A 668 -1.70 2.10 6.12
N PRO A 669 -1.55 2.98 5.11
CA PRO A 669 -1.30 2.58 3.73
C PRO A 669 0.05 1.85 3.59
N SER A 670 0.18 1.09 2.50
CA SER A 670 1.40 0.36 2.15
C SER A 670 1.73 0.59 0.67
N SER A 671 2.96 0.96 0.36
CA SER A 671 3.45 1.17 -1.02
C SER A 671 3.49 -0.13 -1.81
N VAL A 672 3.85 -1.24 -1.17
CA VAL A 672 3.80 -2.59 -1.71
C VAL A 672 2.60 -3.33 -1.08
N PRO A 673 1.77 -4.04 -1.86
CA PRO A 673 0.62 -4.76 -1.29
C PRO A 673 1.04 -5.79 -0.23
N VAL A 674 0.37 -5.73 0.92
CA VAL A 674 0.67 -6.57 2.07
C VAL A 674 0.33 -8.05 1.82
N LYS A 675 0.96 -8.92 2.60
CA LYS A 675 0.84 -10.38 2.52
C LYS A 675 0.24 -10.92 3.83
N LEU A 676 -0.46 -12.06 3.78
CA LEU A 676 -1.15 -12.66 4.92
C LEU A 676 -0.51 -14.01 5.29
N PRO A 677 0.48 -14.04 6.19
CA PRO A 677 1.12 -15.28 6.60
C PRO A 677 0.28 -16.04 7.66
N LEU A 678 0.19 -17.35 7.49
CA LEU A 678 -0.01 -18.28 8.59
C LEU A 678 1.34 -18.56 9.25
N VAL A 679 1.40 -18.53 10.58
CA VAL A 679 2.64 -18.64 11.36
C VAL A 679 2.47 -19.66 12.49
N PHE A 680 3.47 -20.51 12.69
CA PHE A 680 3.64 -21.38 13.86
C PHE A 680 4.96 -21.04 14.56
N TYR A 681 4.96 -20.97 15.90
CA TYR A 681 6.17 -20.67 16.67
C TYR A 681 6.89 -21.94 17.10
N TYR A 682 8.12 -22.11 16.61
CA TYR A 682 9.00 -23.21 16.98
C TYR A 682 9.91 -22.82 18.16
N GLY A 683 10.32 -21.54 18.24
CA GLY A 683 11.06 -20.98 19.37
C GLY A 683 12.50 -21.48 19.53
N GLN A 684 13.08 -22.10 18.50
CA GLN A 684 14.46 -22.59 18.46
C GLN A 684 15.12 -22.30 17.10
N ALA A 685 16.45 -22.32 17.06
CA ALA A 685 17.24 -21.92 15.88
C ALA A 685 17.42 -23.04 14.85
N SER A 686 17.48 -24.30 15.29
CA SER A 686 17.63 -25.48 14.43
C SER A 686 16.51 -26.50 14.65
N PRO A 687 15.95 -27.09 13.57
CA PRO A 687 15.06 -28.26 13.64
C PRO A 687 15.62 -29.43 14.46
N ASP A 688 16.95 -29.58 14.51
CA ASP A 688 17.60 -30.69 15.22
C ASP A 688 17.44 -30.60 16.75
N GLN A 689 17.00 -29.47 17.30
CA GLN A 689 16.87 -29.24 18.75
C GLN A 689 15.58 -29.79 19.37
N ASP A 690 14.50 -29.93 18.59
CA ASP A 690 13.28 -30.65 18.96
C ASP A 690 12.64 -31.19 17.66
N PRO A 691 13.21 -32.29 17.10
CA PRO A 691 12.82 -32.79 15.79
C PRO A 691 11.38 -33.29 15.74
N ASP A 692 10.84 -33.78 16.86
CA ASP A 692 9.46 -34.26 16.94
C ASP A 692 8.46 -33.10 16.93
N PHE A 693 8.71 -32.03 17.69
CA PHE A 693 7.88 -30.82 17.61
C PHE A 693 8.02 -30.11 16.27
N TYR A 694 9.22 -30.08 15.67
CA TYR A 694 9.40 -29.55 14.32
C TYR A 694 8.57 -30.34 13.29
N ARG A 695 8.55 -31.67 13.38
CA ARG A 695 7.69 -32.53 12.55
C ARG A 695 6.21 -32.19 12.75
N GLU A 696 5.75 -32.07 14.00
CA GLU A 696 4.35 -31.71 14.30
C GLU A 696 3.94 -30.35 13.68
N LEU A 697 4.77 -29.31 13.84
CA LEU A 697 4.49 -28.00 13.25
C LEU A 697 4.52 -28.05 11.72
N THR A 698 5.44 -28.83 11.13
CA THR A 698 5.55 -29.03 9.68
C THR A 698 4.29 -29.68 9.13
N SER A 699 3.78 -30.75 9.77
CA SER A 699 2.53 -31.41 9.38
C SER A 699 1.31 -30.48 9.52
N LYS A 700 1.25 -29.65 10.57
CA LYS A 700 0.18 -28.64 10.74
C LYS A 700 0.21 -27.55 9.68
N LEU A 701 1.41 -27.10 9.31
CA LEU A 701 1.61 -26.15 8.22
C LEU A 701 1.21 -26.77 6.88
N ALA A 702 1.64 -28.00 6.59
CA ALA A 702 1.26 -28.74 5.39
C ALA A 702 -0.25 -28.97 5.28
N GLY A 703 -0.92 -29.38 6.36
CA GLY A 703 -2.38 -29.52 6.40
C GLY A 703 -3.12 -28.20 6.11
N SER A 704 -2.59 -27.08 6.59
CA SER A 704 -3.15 -25.75 6.33
C SER A 704 -2.92 -25.28 4.89
N VAL A 705 -1.75 -25.62 4.31
CA VAL A 705 -1.46 -25.40 2.89
C VAL A 705 -2.39 -26.23 2.00
N SER A 706 -2.55 -27.52 2.29
CA SER A 706 -3.47 -28.41 1.58
C SER A 706 -4.92 -27.92 1.63
N ALA A 707 -5.37 -27.42 2.79
CA ALA A 707 -6.67 -26.78 2.92
C ALA A 707 -6.79 -25.56 1.98
N ARG A 708 -5.80 -24.66 1.96
CA ARG A 708 -5.79 -23.48 1.07
C ARG A 708 -5.80 -23.86 -0.42
N LEU A 709 -5.02 -24.87 -0.82
CA LEU A 709 -5.03 -25.40 -2.19
C LEU A 709 -6.38 -26.04 -2.57
N SER A 710 -7.15 -26.54 -1.59
CA SER A 710 -8.47 -27.11 -1.85
C SER A 710 -9.60 -26.08 -2.00
N GLU A 711 -9.39 -24.86 -1.50
CA GLU A 711 -10.38 -23.77 -1.50
C GLU A 711 -10.18 -22.74 -2.63
N ASP A 712 -8.97 -22.65 -3.21
CA ASP A 712 -8.57 -21.60 -4.13
C ASP A 712 -7.85 -22.17 -5.35
N GLU A 713 -8.54 -22.25 -6.50
CA GLU A 713 -8.02 -22.85 -7.74
C GLU A 713 -6.86 -22.05 -8.37
N ASP A 714 -6.77 -20.73 -8.15
CA ASP A 714 -5.67 -19.90 -8.65
C ASP A 714 -4.38 -20.23 -7.87
N VAL A 715 -4.47 -20.32 -6.54
CA VAL A 715 -3.34 -20.74 -5.69
C VAL A 715 -2.98 -22.20 -5.95
N LYS A 716 -3.98 -23.09 -6.05
CA LYS A 716 -3.83 -24.51 -6.34
C LYS A 716 -3.03 -24.77 -7.61
N SER A 717 -3.43 -24.16 -8.72
CA SER A 717 -2.75 -24.33 -10.01
C SER A 717 -1.40 -23.61 -10.09
N SER A 718 -1.21 -22.55 -9.31
CA SER A 718 0.08 -21.85 -9.18
C SER A 718 1.15 -22.65 -8.43
N GLY A 719 0.73 -23.57 -7.55
CA GLY A 719 1.60 -24.49 -6.84
C GLY A 719 2.27 -23.91 -5.58
N VAL A 720 3.21 -24.66 -5.03
CA VAL A 720 3.87 -24.38 -3.75
C VAL A 720 5.38 -24.23 -3.93
N ILE A 721 6.01 -23.26 -3.25
CA ILE A 721 7.46 -23.08 -3.20
C ILE A 721 7.88 -23.14 -1.73
N ILE A 722 8.73 -24.11 -1.36
CA ILE A 722 9.17 -24.34 0.01
C ILE A 722 10.66 -24.00 0.13
N ASP A 723 10.99 -22.99 0.92
CA ASP A 723 12.38 -22.71 1.31
C ASP A 723 12.77 -23.62 2.48
N GLY A 724 13.70 -24.54 2.21
CA GLY A 724 14.07 -25.62 3.11
C GLY A 724 15.16 -25.28 4.12
N ILE A 725 15.31 -26.16 5.09
CA ILE A 725 16.33 -26.07 6.14
C ILE A 725 17.76 -26.12 5.57
N GLY A 726 18.73 -25.60 6.33
CA GLY A 726 20.15 -25.77 6.01
C GLY A 726 20.61 -27.21 6.23
N LEU A 727 20.55 -28.04 5.19
CA LEU A 727 20.89 -29.46 5.28
C LEU A 727 22.41 -29.67 5.24
N ALA A 728 22.99 -30.12 6.37
CA ALA A 728 24.38 -30.58 6.40
C ALA A 728 24.51 -31.96 5.74
N GLU A 729 25.51 -32.15 4.88
CA GLU A 729 25.66 -33.36 4.03
C GLU A 729 25.72 -34.68 4.80
N GLN A 730 26.17 -34.63 6.07
CA GLN A 730 26.34 -35.81 6.93
C GLN A 730 25.22 -35.96 7.99
N SER A 731 24.27 -35.01 8.08
CA SER A 731 23.20 -35.06 9.08
C SER A 731 22.11 -36.04 8.66
N LYS A 732 22.06 -37.21 9.30
CA LYS A 732 21.00 -38.21 9.05
C LYS A 732 19.64 -37.66 9.42
N ASP A 733 19.53 -37.06 10.60
CA ASP A 733 18.28 -36.52 11.12
C ASP A 733 17.76 -35.39 10.21
N GLY A 734 18.65 -34.53 9.71
CA GLY A 734 18.31 -33.53 8.69
C GLY A 734 17.76 -34.13 7.38
N HIS A 735 18.27 -35.29 6.93
CA HIS A 735 17.71 -35.98 5.76
C HIS A 735 16.34 -36.61 6.05
N GLU A 736 16.09 -37.08 7.28
CA GLU A 736 14.75 -37.54 7.70
C GLU A 736 13.76 -36.37 7.83
N LEU A 737 14.20 -35.20 8.30
CA LEU A 737 13.39 -33.99 8.36
C LEU A 737 13.04 -33.46 6.95
N VAL A 738 13.99 -33.47 6.02
CA VAL A 738 13.70 -33.19 4.60
C VAL A 738 12.71 -34.21 4.01
N ALA A 739 12.83 -35.48 4.37
CA ALA A 739 11.87 -36.50 3.91
C ALA A 739 10.46 -36.29 4.48
N HIS A 740 10.34 -35.86 5.73
CA HIS A 740 9.06 -35.48 6.34
C HIS A 740 8.40 -34.32 5.58
N ILE A 741 9.17 -33.28 5.24
CA ILE A 741 8.68 -32.16 4.42
C ILE A 741 8.22 -32.64 3.03
N VAL A 742 8.97 -33.56 2.39
CA VAL A 742 8.63 -34.11 1.07
C VAL A 742 7.30 -34.87 1.09
N ASP A 743 7.04 -35.66 2.13
CA ASP A 743 5.80 -36.43 2.28
C ASP A 743 4.60 -35.54 2.61
N GLU A 744 4.71 -34.74 3.68
CA GLU A 744 3.63 -33.87 4.19
C GLU A 744 3.14 -32.85 3.14
N PHE A 745 4.06 -32.18 2.43
CA PHE A 745 3.72 -31.25 1.34
C PHE A 745 3.58 -31.96 -0.02
N SER A 746 3.70 -33.29 -0.08
CA SER A 746 3.57 -34.09 -1.30
C SER A 746 4.41 -33.55 -2.47
N VAL A 747 5.67 -33.21 -2.18
CA VAL A 747 6.61 -32.52 -3.06
C VAL A 747 6.92 -33.35 -4.31
N ASN A 748 6.64 -32.79 -5.49
CA ASN A 748 6.97 -33.44 -6.78
C ASN A 748 8.30 -32.96 -7.38
N ILE A 749 8.89 -31.85 -6.89
CA ILE A 749 10.19 -31.34 -7.36
C ILE A 749 11.08 -30.97 -6.17
N ILE A 750 12.29 -31.54 -6.12
CA ILE A 750 13.31 -31.23 -5.11
C ILE A 750 14.49 -30.57 -5.84
N ILE A 751 14.71 -29.27 -5.61
CA ILE A 751 15.86 -28.53 -6.14
C ILE A 751 16.99 -28.57 -5.11
N VAL A 752 18.15 -29.09 -5.51
CA VAL A 752 19.31 -29.25 -4.62
C VAL A 752 20.40 -28.26 -5.00
N VAL A 753 20.64 -27.28 -4.12
CA VAL A 753 21.56 -26.17 -4.37
C VAL A 753 22.94 -26.45 -3.77
N GLY A 754 23.97 -26.50 -4.62
CA GLY A 754 25.36 -26.40 -4.19
C GLY A 754 25.97 -27.62 -3.48
N SER A 755 25.32 -28.79 -3.48
CA SER A 755 25.89 -30.05 -2.96
C SER A 755 25.56 -31.27 -3.83
N PRO A 756 26.55 -31.81 -4.57
CA PRO A 756 26.42 -33.08 -5.28
C PRO A 756 26.20 -34.28 -4.36
N ALA A 757 26.66 -34.21 -3.10
CA ALA A 757 26.48 -35.27 -2.12
C ALA A 757 24.99 -35.40 -1.71
N ILE A 758 24.37 -34.28 -1.31
CA ILE A 758 22.93 -34.21 -1.02
C ILE A 758 22.10 -34.58 -2.25
N SER A 759 22.51 -34.11 -3.44
CA SER A 759 21.81 -34.47 -4.69
C SER A 759 21.83 -35.97 -4.96
N SER A 760 22.97 -36.63 -4.72
CA SER A 760 23.12 -38.07 -4.90
C SER A 760 22.27 -38.86 -3.89
N GLU A 761 22.23 -38.40 -2.63
CA GLU A 761 21.45 -39.03 -1.55
C GLU A 761 19.94 -38.91 -1.82
N LEU A 762 19.45 -37.70 -2.10
CA LEU A 762 18.04 -37.45 -2.37
C LEU A 762 17.59 -38.09 -3.69
N SER A 763 18.43 -38.13 -4.73
CA SER A 763 18.14 -38.88 -5.96
C SER A 763 18.02 -40.38 -5.69
N ARG A 764 18.86 -40.95 -4.81
CA ARG A 764 18.77 -42.36 -4.39
C ARG A 764 17.50 -42.64 -3.58
N ARG A 765 17.09 -41.69 -2.74
CA ARG A 765 15.93 -41.83 -1.84
C ARG A 765 14.59 -41.64 -2.56
N PHE A 766 14.48 -40.67 -3.47
CA PHE A 766 13.21 -40.26 -4.07
C PHE A 766 13.09 -40.50 -5.59
N GLY A 767 14.16 -40.81 -6.30
CA GLY A 767 14.14 -40.91 -7.77
C GLY A 767 13.29 -42.05 -8.36
N THR A 768 12.79 -42.97 -7.53
CA THR A 768 11.81 -44.00 -7.89
C THR A 768 10.46 -43.85 -7.21
N GLU A 769 10.35 -42.90 -6.27
CA GLU A 769 9.15 -42.70 -5.45
C GLU A 769 8.11 -41.83 -6.16
N ARG A 770 6.91 -41.83 -5.60
CA ARG A 770 5.80 -41.00 -6.05
C ARG A 770 5.18 -40.22 -4.89
N THR A 771 4.63 -39.05 -5.19
CA THR A 771 3.84 -38.26 -4.25
C THR A 771 2.57 -39.01 -3.83
N SER A 772 1.92 -38.57 -2.75
CA SER A 772 0.58 -39.03 -2.35
C SER A 772 -0.47 -38.93 -3.48
N LEU A 773 -0.28 -37.98 -4.40
CA LEU A 773 -1.11 -37.73 -5.59
C LEU A 773 -0.70 -38.61 -6.80
N GLY A 774 0.32 -39.44 -6.66
CA GLY A 774 0.77 -40.40 -7.67
C GLY A 774 1.72 -39.84 -8.73
N GLU A 775 2.29 -38.65 -8.53
CA GLU A 775 3.25 -38.02 -9.46
C GLU A 775 4.69 -38.51 -9.19
N PRO A 776 5.57 -38.61 -10.19
CA PRO A 776 6.99 -38.91 -9.97
C PRO A 776 7.71 -37.73 -9.28
N ILE A 777 8.60 -38.03 -8.33
CA ILE A 777 9.42 -37.01 -7.68
C ILE A 777 10.70 -36.76 -8.49
N SER A 778 10.92 -35.50 -8.88
CA SER A 778 12.08 -35.08 -9.68
C SER A 778 13.14 -34.38 -8.82
N VAL A 779 14.37 -34.89 -8.81
CA VAL A 779 15.49 -34.26 -8.09
C VAL A 779 16.38 -33.50 -9.08
N VAL A 780 16.52 -32.19 -8.89
CA VAL A 780 17.20 -31.26 -9.81
C VAL A 780 18.40 -30.61 -9.12
N PRO A 781 19.65 -31.04 -9.41
CA PRO A 781 20.82 -30.33 -8.92
C PRO A 781 21.02 -28.99 -9.63
N ILE A 782 21.40 -27.96 -8.87
CA ILE A 782 21.91 -26.69 -9.38
C ILE A 782 23.18 -26.28 -8.64
N ASP A 783 24.09 -25.61 -9.33
CA ASP A 783 25.32 -25.11 -8.75
C ASP A 783 25.08 -23.92 -7.81
N LYS A 784 25.93 -23.78 -6.79
CA LYS A 784 25.96 -22.59 -5.92
C LYS A 784 26.46 -21.40 -6.74
N SER A 785 25.74 -20.27 -6.70
CA SER A 785 26.24 -19.01 -7.27
C SER A 785 27.47 -18.51 -6.48
N ASP A 786 28.49 -18.10 -7.23
CA ASP A 786 29.73 -17.49 -6.75
C ASP A 786 29.52 -16.16 -6.02
N GLY A 787 28.37 -15.50 -6.24
CA GLY A 787 27.97 -14.27 -5.53
C GLY A 787 27.40 -14.51 -4.13
N VAL A 788 27.21 -15.76 -3.69
CA VAL A 788 26.64 -16.07 -2.38
C VAL A 788 27.69 -15.97 -1.27
N VAL A 789 27.51 -14.96 -0.42
CA VAL A 789 28.35 -14.65 0.74
C VAL A 789 28.00 -15.57 1.93
N VAL A 790 29.01 -16.03 2.66
CA VAL A 790 28.83 -16.72 3.95
C VAL A 790 28.47 -15.69 5.02
N ARG A 791 27.42 -15.94 5.78
CA ARG A 791 26.89 -15.02 6.78
C ARG A 791 27.41 -15.42 8.16
N ASP A 792 28.24 -14.58 8.77
CA ASP A 792 28.68 -14.82 10.14
C ASP A 792 27.54 -14.61 11.16
N GLU A 793 27.74 -15.11 12.38
CA GLU A 793 26.71 -15.03 13.43
C GLU A 793 26.41 -13.59 13.85
N ALA A 794 27.36 -12.65 13.70
CA ALA A 794 27.13 -11.25 14.01
C ALA A 794 26.20 -10.61 12.96
N PHE A 795 26.46 -10.82 11.67
CA PHE A 795 25.55 -10.39 10.60
C PHE A 795 24.16 -11.01 10.78
N LEU A 796 24.09 -12.31 11.04
CA LEU A 796 22.82 -12.99 11.25
C LEU A 796 22.10 -12.47 12.50
N GLN A 797 22.81 -12.10 13.56
CA GLN A 797 22.21 -11.44 14.73
C GLN A 797 21.56 -10.12 14.31
N HIS A 798 22.30 -9.21 13.68
CA HIS A 798 21.75 -7.91 13.23
C HIS A 798 20.51 -8.05 12.32
N VAL A 799 20.47 -9.06 11.45
CA VAL A 799 19.28 -9.35 10.61
C VAL A 799 18.06 -9.74 11.47
N ARG A 800 18.25 -10.54 12.53
CA ARG A 800 17.16 -10.87 13.48
C ARG A 800 16.71 -9.65 14.24
N GLU A 801 17.65 -8.80 14.67
CA GLU A 801 17.36 -7.56 15.39
C GLU A 801 16.60 -6.56 14.52
N ALA A 802 16.98 -6.44 13.24
CA ALA A 802 16.27 -5.65 12.24
C ALA A 802 14.83 -6.13 12.05
N ALA A 803 14.61 -7.44 11.84
CA ALA A 803 13.27 -8.00 11.64
C ALA A 803 12.36 -7.84 12.87
N ILE A 804 12.90 -8.00 14.08
CA ILE A 804 12.15 -7.76 15.33
C ILE A 804 11.79 -6.28 15.46
N LYS A 805 12.72 -5.37 15.15
CA LYS A 805 12.47 -3.93 15.19
C LYS A 805 11.42 -3.49 14.16
N GLU A 806 11.50 -4.00 12.93
CA GLU A 806 10.54 -3.74 11.85
C GLU A 806 9.13 -4.22 12.23
N TYR A 807 9.00 -5.37 12.89
CA TYR A 807 7.70 -5.87 13.32
C TYR A 807 6.95 -4.91 14.28
N PHE A 808 7.66 -4.22 15.19
CA PHE A 808 7.04 -3.30 16.14
C PHE A 808 6.98 -1.85 15.66
N TYR A 809 8.02 -1.37 14.95
CA TYR A 809 8.19 0.05 14.58
C TYR A 809 8.14 0.32 13.07
N GLY A 810 8.02 -0.72 12.25
CA GLY A 810 8.07 -0.61 10.80
C GLY A 810 9.43 -0.14 10.28
N ASP A 811 9.38 0.49 9.12
CA ASP A 811 10.53 0.89 8.31
C ASP A 811 10.57 2.42 8.13
N SER A 812 11.52 2.92 7.33
CA SER A 812 11.71 4.36 7.08
C SER A 812 10.62 5.00 6.21
N LYS A 813 9.89 4.21 5.42
CA LYS A 813 8.76 4.63 4.57
C LYS A 813 7.42 4.44 5.30
N ARG A 814 7.38 3.60 6.34
CA ARG A 814 6.19 3.23 7.12
C ARG A 814 6.57 3.03 8.58
N THR A 815 6.50 4.10 9.36
CA THR A 815 6.73 4.06 10.81
C THR A 815 5.46 3.59 11.55
N LEU A 816 5.60 2.59 12.41
CA LEU A 816 4.55 2.07 13.28
C LEU A 816 4.69 2.59 14.71
N SER A 817 3.56 2.67 15.41
CA SER A 817 3.46 3.19 16.79
C SER A 817 2.98 2.10 17.76
N PRO A 818 3.88 1.23 18.25
CA PRO A 818 3.55 0.19 19.19
C PRO A 818 3.24 0.75 20.59
N LEU A 819 2.47 0.03 21.39
CA LEU A 819 1.96 0.50 22.68
C LEU A 819 2.51 -0.34 23.85
N ILE A 820 3.14 0.32 24.82
CA ILE A 820 3.53 -0.30 26.10
C ILE A 820 2.30 -0.40 27.02
N GLN A 821 2.04 -1.59 27.56
CA GLN A 821 0.99 -1.88 28.52
C GLN A 821 1.56 -2.51 29.78
N GLN A 822 1.19 -1.99 30.95
CA GLN A 822 1.55 -2.59 32.23
C GLN A 822 0.40 -3.49 32.72
N VAL A 823 0.72 -4.77 32.94
CA VAL A 823 -0.25 -5.84 33.25
C VAL A 823 0.15 -6.55 34.55
N ASP A 824 -0.83 -7.02 35.34
CA ASP A 824 -0.58 -7.90 36.49
C ASP A 824 -0.19 -9.31 36.05
N PHE A 825 0.70 -9.98 36.79
CA PHE A 825 1.07 -11.38 36.51
C PHE A 825 -0.16 -12.30 36.46
N ASP A 826 -1.15 -12.06 37.31
CA ASP A 826 -2.37 -12.86 37.39
C ASP A 826 -3.28 -12.73 36.14
N ASN A 827 -3.02 -11.72 35.29
CA ASN A 827 -3.75 -11.45 34.04
C ASN A 827 -2.96 -11.90 32.78
N VAL A 828 -1.81 -12.55 32.94
CA VAL A 828 -1.05 -13.16 31.83
C VAL A 828 -0.84 -14.65 32.07
N ILE A 829 -0.75 -15.41 30.99
CA ILE A 829 -0.49 -16.86 31.02
C ILE A 829 0.73 -17.09 30.15
N VAL A 830 1.91 -17.19 30.77
CA VAL A 830 3.17 -17.46 30.06
C VAL A 830 3.50 -18.95 30.17
N TYR A 831 3.89 -19.52 29.04
CA TYR A 831 4.31 -20.90 28.87
C TYR A 831 5.74 -20.92 28.37
N HIS A 832 6.65 -21.62 29.05
CA HIS A 832 8.05 -21.74 28.67
C HIS A 832 8.35 -23.17 28.19
N THR A 833 9.09 -23.28 27.08
CA THR A 833 9.59 -24.56 26.55
C THR A 833 10.70 -25.11 27.46
N SER A 834 10.45 -26.25 28.11
CA SER A 834 11.34 -26.81 29.13
C SER A 834 12.73 -27.20 28.59
N ASP A 835 13.73 -27.24 29.48
CA ASP A 835 15.01 -27.91 29.21
C ASP A 835 14.86 -29.43 29.28
N GLU A 836 15.72 -30.16 28.55
CA GLU A 836 15.69 -31.62 28.31
C GLU A 836 15.78 -32.51 29.59
N HIS A 837 15.66 -31.94 30.79
CA HIS A 837 15.91 -32.60 32.07
C HIS A 837 14.72 -32.56 33.04
N SER A 838 13.58 -31.96 32.66
CA SER A 838 12.34 -31.98 33.46
C SER A 838 11.25 -32.82 32.80
N TYR A 839 11.00 -34.03 33.36
CA TYR A 839 9.89 -34.97 33.11
C TYR A 839 9.42 -35.19 31.65
N PRO A 840 9.59 -36.41 31.07
CA PRO A 840 9.35 -36.70 29.65
C PRO A 840 7.96 -36.38 29.04
N ASP A 841 6.95 -36.07 29.85
CA ASP A 841 5.55 -35.94 29.41
C ASP A 841 5.08 -34.49 29.22
N GLN A 842 5.90 -33.46 29.49
CA GLN A 842 5.51 -32.05 29.35
C GLN A 842 6.61 -31.19 28.71
N GLY A 843 6.55 -31.03 27.38
CA GLY A 843 7.47 -30.17 26.61
C GLY A 843 7.31 -28.67 26.85
N VAL A 844 6.30 -28.27 27.64
CA VAL A 844 6.03 -26.87 28.01
C VAL A 844 5.47 -26.81 29.43
N ALA A 845 6.00 -25.89 30.24
CA ALA A 845 5.50 -25.61 31.58
C ALA A 845 4.92 -24.19 31.65
N ARG A 846 3.91 -23.97 32.50
CA ARG A 846 3.46 -22.61 32.83
C ARG A 846 4.46 -21.95 33.77
N GLU A 847 4.87 -20.73 33.47
CA GLU A 847 5.78 -19.92 34.30
C GLU A 847 5.09 -18.61 34.70
N ASP A 848 5.36 -18.13 35.92
CA ASP A 848 5.01 -16.76 36.32
C ASP A 848 6.04 -15.81 35.66
N PRO A 849 5.65 -14.59 35.23
CA PRO A 849 6.60 -13.66 34.62
C PRO A 849 7.82 -13.38 35.52
N SER A 850 9.01 -13.46 34.94
CA SER A 850 10.28 -13.41 35.68
C SER A 850 11.28 -12.47 35.00
N THR A 851 12.24 -11.93 35.76
CA THR A 851 13.27 -11.00 35.26
C THR A 851 14.04 -11.54 34.03
N PRO A 852 14.36 -12.84 33.90
CA PRO A 852 14.94 -13.42 32.69
C PRO A 852 14.12 -13.25 31.41
N MET A 853 12.82 -12.98 31.50
CA MET A 853 11.96 -12.69 30.34
C MET A 853 12.15 -11.27 29.78
N GLN A 854 12.84 -10.37 30.48
CA GLN A 854 13.10 -9.01 29.96
C GLN A 854 13.86 -9.07 28.63
N HIS A 855 13.48 -8.19 27.70
CA HIS A 855 14.00 -8.08 26.33
C HIS A 855 13.68 -9.25 25.38
N TRP A 856 12.86 -10.23 25.80
CA TRP A 856 12.36 -11.28 24.92
C TRP A 856 11.10 -10.89 24.15
N THR A 857 10.94 -11.49 22.97
CA THR A 857 9.66 -11.56 22.26
C THR A 857 8.90 -12.83 22.65
N LEU A 858 7.63 -12.70 23.01
CA LEU A 858 6.71 -13.79 23.32
C LEU A 858 5.69 -13.95 22.18
N ALA A 859 5.44 -15.19 21.75
CA ALA A 859 4.42 -15.49 20.76
C ALA A 859 3.03 -15.48 21.42
N VAL A 860 2.07 -14.74 20.85
CA VAL A 860 0.66 -14.78 21.25
C VAL A 860 -0.02 -15.91 20.50
N MET A 861 -0.47 -16.94 21.21
CA MET A 861 -1.01 -18.15 20.58
C MET A 861 -2.52 -18.02 20.36
N HIS A 862 -2.99 -18.51 19.21
CA HIS A 862 -4.42 -18.61 18.90
C HIS A 862 -5.04 -19.85 19.60
N ALA A 863 -5.09 -19.81 20.93
CA ALA A 863 -5.51 -20.90 21.80
C ALA A 863 -6.30 -20.38 23.01
N ALA A 864 -7.17 -21.20 23.58
CA ALA A 864 -7.93 -20.81 24.77
C ALA A 864 -7.08 -20.91 26.05
N PRO A 865 -7.34 -20.08 27.08
CA PRO A 865 -6.65 -20.11 28.39
C PRO A 865 -6.70 -21.45 29.17
N LYS A 866 -7.47 -22.42 28.66
CA LYS A 866 -7.76 -23.72 29.29
C LYS A 866 -7.34 -24.90 28.43
N ASP A 867 -6.80 -24.65 27.24
CA ASP A 867 -6.28 -25.70 26.38
C ASP A 867 -5.03 -26.32 27.03
N ALA A 868 -4.72 -27.56 26.67
CA ALA A 868 -3.55 -28.25 27.21
C ALA A 868 -2.25 -27.54 26.76
N PRO A 869 -1.18 -27.49 27.57
CA PRO A 869 0.05 -26.77 27.24
C PRO A 869 0.65 -27.16 25.88
N GLU A 870 0.50 -28.43 25.49
CA GLU A 870 0.98 -28.99 24.23
C GLU A 870 0.16 -28.45 23.04
N VAL A 871 -1.17 -28.33 23.21
CA VAL A 871 -2.08 -27.71 22.23
C VAL A 871 -1.77 -26.23 22.07
N VAL A 872 -1.50 -25.52 23.18
CA VAL A 872 -1.09 -24.11 23.18
C VAL A 872 0.24 -23.92 22.44
N ARG A 873 1.26 -24.74 22.74
CA ARG A 873 2.58 -24.71 22.07
C ARG A 873 2.44 -24.79 20.55
N ALA A 874 1.55 -25.67 20.11
CA ALA A 874 1.43 -26.10 18.74
C ALA A 874 0.23 -25.47 18.00
N ALA A 875 -0.31 -24.37 18.52
CA ALA A 875 -1.29 -23.52 17.87
C ALA A 875 -0.63 -22.53 16.90
N SER A 876 -1.43 -21.90 16.04
CA SER A 876 -0.94 -20.79 15.20
C SER A 876 -0.72 -19.51 16.02
N VAL A 877 0.12 -18.63 15.51
CA VAL A 877 0.50 -17.37 16.15
C VAL A 877 -0.42 -16.23 15.68
N MET A 878 -0.96 -15.46 16.62
CA MET A 878 -1.70 -14.22 16.34
C MET A 878 -0.79 -13.01 16.13
N GLY A 879 0.39 -13.03 16.75
CA GLY A 879 1.38 -11.96 16.72
C GLY A 879 2.39 -12.11 17.86
N PHE A 880 3.22 -11.10 18.06
CA PHE A 880 4.27 -11.10 19.08
C PHE A 880 4.15 -9.91 20.03
N LEU A 881 4.59 -10.11 21.26
CA LEU A 881 4.73 -9.07 22.29
C LEU A 881 6.18 -9.00 22.72
N TYR A 882 6.70 -7.82 23.03
CA TYR A 882 8.05 -7.67 23.57
C TYR A 882 7.99 -7.30 25.06
N VAL A 883 8.77 -8.00 25.88
CA VAL A 883 8.84 -7.77 27.33
C VAL A 883 9.81 -6.64 27.61
N SER A 884 9.29 -5.45 27.89
CA SER A 884 10.11 -4.26 28.15
C SER A 884 10.66 -4.17 29.57
N ASP A 885 9.95 -4.73 30.56
CA ASP A 885 10.29 -4.66 31.98
C ASP A 885 9.46 -5.69 32.77
N VAL A 886 10.02 -6.20 33.87
CA VAL A 886 9.36 -7.14 34.79
C VAL A 886 9.68 -6.72 36.22
N ASP A 887 8.65 -6.33 36.96
CA ASP A 887 8.70 -5.93 38.37
C ASP A 887 8.10 -7.07 39.21
N GLU A 888 8.96 -7.98 39.66
CA GLU A 888 8.58 -9.15 40.47
C GLU A 888 8.02 -8.74 41.84
N GLU A 889 8.54 -7.67 42.46
CA GLU A 889 8.06 -7.18 43.76
C GLU A 889 6.61 -6.69 43.70
N ARG A 890 6.25 -6.00 42.61
CA ARG A 890 4.87 -5.52 42.38
C ARG A 890 3.99 -6.49 41.60
N ARG A 891 4.54 -7.64 41.15
CA ARG A 891 3.91 -8.59 40.23
C ARG A 891 3.34 -7.91 38.97
N LYS A 892 4.13 -7.04 38.34
CA LYS A 892 3.77 -6.29 37.13
C LYS A 892 4.74 -6.57 35.98
N ILE A 893 4.22 -6.83 34.78
CA ILE A 893 4.99 -6.93 33.55
C ILE A 893 4.64 -5.74 32.63
N LYS A 894 5.62 -5.18 31.92
CA LYS A 894 5.38 -4.19 30.85
C LYS A 894 5.60 -4.84 29.49
N LEU A 895 4.55 -4.91 28.69
CA LEU A 895 4.51 -5.54 27.38
C LEU A 895 4.35 -4.47 26.29
N LEU A 896 5.28 -4.43 25.34
CA LEU A 896 5.13 -3.68 24.10
C LEU A 896 4.31 -4.52 23.11
N ALA A 897 3.17 -3.98 22.66
CA ALA A 897 2.27 -4.63 21.72
C ALA A 897 2.26 -3.87 20.38
N PRO A 898 2.18 -4.57 19.22
CA PRO A 898 2.15 -3.94 17.90
C PRO A 898 0.81 -3.24 17.58
N VAL A 899 -0.25 -3.54 18.35
CA VAL A 899 -1.60 -3.00 18.15
C VAL A 899 -2.10 -2.27 19.40
N SER A 900 -2.75 -1.13 19.19
CA SER A 900 -3.39 -0.31 20.22
C SER A 900 -4.71 -0.92 20.72
N GLY A 901 -4.60 -1.89 21.63
CA GLY A 901 -5.74 -2.52 22.29
C GLY A 901 -5.32 -3.15 23.62
N ARG A 902 -6.28 -3.46 24.51
CA ARG A 902 -5.96 -4.22 25.73
C ARG A 902 -5.45 -5.60 25.35
N LEU A 903 -4.43 -6.09 26.05
CA LEU A 903 -4.08 -7.51 26.01
C LEU A 903 -5.33 -8.37 26.28
N GLY A 904 -5.51 -9.40 25.46
CA GLY A 904 -6.51 -10.45 25.71
C GLY A 904 -6.05 -11.41 26.80
N ASP A 905 -6.84 -12.46 27.04
CA ASP A 905 -6.51 -13.59 27.91
C ASP A 905 -5.70 -14.69 27.19
N GLN A 906 -5.31 -14.46 25.93
CA GLN A 906 -4.61 -15.44 25.09
C GLN A 906 -3.28 -15.88 25.71
N PRO A 907 -2.96 -17.19 25.71
CA PRO A 907 -1.68 -17.70 26.15
C PRO A 907 -0.49 -17.13 25.38
N LEU A 908 0.61 -16.92 26.10
CA LEU A 908 1.89 -16.48 25.57
C LEU A 908 2.90 -17.63 25.64
N VAL A 909 3.67 -17.87 24.59
CA VAL A 909 4.76 -18.85 24.58
C VAL A 909 6.11 -18.14 24.50
N TRP A 910 6.99 -18.50 25.44
CA TRP A 910 8.39 -18.12 25.52
C TRP A 910 9.26 -19.28 25.03
N GLY A 911 9.92 -19.09 23.89
CA GLY A 911 10.92 -20.02 23.36
C GLY A 911 12.34 -19.65 23.81
N LYS A 912 13.32 -20.42 23.33
CA LYS A 912 14.75 -20.23 23.66
C LYS A 912 15.49 -19.42 22.60
N TRP A 913 14.80 -19.01 21.53
CA TRP A 913 15.36 -18.32 20.38
C TRP A 913 14.27 -17.50 19.66
N PRO A 914 14.60 -16.34 19.03
CA PRO A 914 15.91 -15.66 18.98
C PRO A 914 16.37 -15.09 20.33
N GLU A 915 17.67 -14.77 20.44
CA GLU A 915 18.31 -14.38 21.69
C GLU A 915 17.92 -12.97 22.18
N PRO A 916 17.92 -12.69 23.51
CA PRO A 916 17.45 -11.44 24.08
C PRO A 916 18.55 -10.36 24.08
N TYR A 917 18.84 -9.77 22.92
CA TYR A 917 19.87 -8.73 22.78
C TYR A 917 19.35 -7.35 22.36
N ILE A 918 18.05 -7.21 22.17
CA ILE A 918 17.46 -5.97 21.64
C ILE A 918 16.79 -5.19 22.77
N ASN A 919 17.38 -4.06 23.15
CA ASN A 919 16.61 -3.03 23.84
C ASN A 919 15.80 -2.24 22.79
N LEU A 920 14.52 -2.59 22.61
CA LEU A 920 13.61 -1.87 21.70
C LEU A 920 13.20 -0.46 22.20
N LEU A 921 13.72 0.00 23.35
CA LEU A 921 13.27 1.21 24.05
C LEU A 921 14.41 2.13 24.54
N GLY A 922 15.65 1.93 24.08
CA GLY A 922 16.81 2.75 24.44
C GLY A 922 17.77 2.94 23.29
#